data_AF-A0A439D8F0-F1
#
_entry.id   AF-A0A439D8F0-F1
#
_cell.length_a   1.000
_cell.length_b   1.000
_cell.length_c   1.000
_cell.angle_alpha   90.00
_cell.angle_beta   90.00
_cell.angle_gamma   90.00
#
_symmetry.space_group_name_H-M   'P 1'
#
loop_
_entity.id
_entity.type
_entity.pdbx_description
1 polymer ?
#
loop_
_entity_poly.entity_id
_entity_poly.type
_entity_poly.pdbx_seq_one_letter_code
_entity_poly.pdbx_strand_id
1 'polypeptide(L)'
;MGSPNSSSHSSSSSSMATEAFPPFPNPNATHRPSIPDVTSTSSAPTTVGASENSRTENGEHIDLNIDVALAPRSAPHITPLSPSGVLRHRNTRTNTFRTLEEFEEFERRPGWRPGAEPGIDPKRPDGGHDYIHTECQITVVDFSREDLQIHELNNAELIEFVRRPQPSWVQCRWINVNGLSWDVIQALGRYKDLHRLAIEDIMNTRNRTKVDWYPGHAFLILSCLKLVRLIDDDSDSSDEGDFEEGSNESAVRSTRNKFKRWISGKKIQHPTTASVLEKGPGSSTPGHGFMHQPTGLSDLFNPNTLRTLQQYHAAPNAARTEYMEKHSALAAKGLAVSAEQVAMFITSDNTVIAFFEQSADTVEEPILARLQSPTTILRKSCDASMVAQAVIDAIIDIAIPVTAVYADIVGDLELDVLTHPNVKHTKSLYIIISEINKVFSFVNPIQALISSLRDHKTKLSPEAVSRELQNPLGGVIITPMTYTYLGDVYDHCVLITENLTQIKESANHMIDLIFNTIATYQNESMKQLTIVTIIFLPLTFITGYFGQNFGKFPEADDNNSTYFWKIAIPVVVGTVIVLMRDIIYDSCVTFFQRRHIVGIRKRKKSTRLANITTPLLADHRRDSADSEGLPGSEEDALRGQSGSTQSSRSWPSRLREVLLFAWALLATAAVLVLAVWVSHKQQTNNFDKPAGKRNLVFMVSDGMGPASLSLTRSFRQHTEGLEYGDTLTLDKHFWGTSRTRSSSSLVTDSAAGATAFSCARKSYNGAISMLPGYTPCGTVLEAAKKAGYVTGLVVTTDITDATPACFASHVNYRIQQDEIALQEIGQGPLDRVVDLMLGGGRCHFLPNTTDGGCRQDNIDVIELAQKEYGWNYIGDRAAFDELWEGKKEVTLPMLGLFAPTDIPYELDRRNMNDQYPSLSEMARTALRALEKATEKSDKGFFLMIEGSRIDHAGHGNDPSAQVREVLEYDKAFQGVLDFLDNSKTEGVLVATSDHETGGLAVARQINTAYPQYLWYPQVLANATASSEHLARRLWEHVAELGGSTEELKNYINEELVIPGLGISDATEDELVALALYPELAQPAFAEMISVRAQIGWSTHGHSAVDVNIYSSGGPGTDALRGNVENTDVGEFLREYLNVDVDAVTKELNEKMGSKSALDEAEPDHWASHEAMEYRRLSGPTGSA
;
A
#
# COMPACT_ATOMS: atom_id res chain seq x y z
N MET A 1 -13.78 -67.88 -18.75
CA MET A 1 -14.64 -68.30 -17.61
C MET A 1 -14.75 -67.11 -16.66
N GLY A 2 -15.94 -66.81 -16.12
CA GLY A 2 -16.10 -65.93 -14.96
C GLY A 2 -15.97 -64.42 -15.20
N SER A 3 -17.11 -63.78 -15.48
CA SER A 3 -17.49 -62.45 -14.94
C SER A 3 -18.73 -62.69 -14.03
N PRO A 4 -19.36 -61.71 -13.33
CA PRO A 4 -19.08 -60.26 -13.20
C PRO A 4 -19.31 -59.69 -11.75
N ASN A 5 -19.45 -58.34 -11.64
CA ASN A 5 -20.21 -57.56 -10.63
C ASN A 5 -19.64 -57.39 -9.18
N SER A 6 -19.87 -56.28 -8.44
CA SER A 6 -20.53 -54.97 -8.73
C SER A 6 -20.37 -53.95 -7.58
N SER A 7 -20.47 -52.62 -7.86
CA SER A 7 -21.05 -51.51 -7.03
C SER A 7 -20.54 -51.24 -5.59
N SER A 8 -20.51 -50.01 -5.01
CA SER A 8 -20.75 -48.63 -5.48
C SER A 8 -20.48 -47.61 -4.33
N HIS A 9 -20.06 -46.37 -4.67
CA HIS A 9 -20.14 -45.10 -3.91
C HIS A 9 -19.70 -44.99 -2.43
N SER A 10 -18.75 -44.08 -2.17
CA SER A 10 -18.99 -42.86 -1.37
C SER A 10 -17.84 -41.85 -1.52
N SER A 11 -18.12 -40.58 -1.21
CA SER A 11 -17.27 -39.40 -1.44
C SER A 11 -16.39 -39.03 -0.24
N SER A 12 -15.15 -38.58 -0.48
CA SER A 12 -14.38 -37.81 0.51
C SER A 12 -13.40 -36.84 -0.16
N SER A 13 -13.44 -35.59 0.30
CA SER A 13 -12.57 -34.46 -0.05
C SER A 13 -11.07 -34.76 0.07
N SER A 14 -10.28 -34.34 -0.93
CA SER A 14 -8.83 -34.27 -0.87
C SER A 14 -8.36 -32.94 -0.27
N SER A 15 -7.87 -32.96 0.98
CA SER A 15 -7.00 -31.90 1.50
C SER A 15 -5.59 -32.15 0.97
N MET A 16 -5.12 -31.34 0.02
CA MET A 16 -3.71 -31.37 -0.39
C MET A 16 -2.82 -30.67 0.64
N ALA A 17 -1.58 -31.15 0.75
CA ALA A 17 -0.66 -30.78 1.80
C ALA A 17 0.16 -29.54 1.44
N THR A 18 0.43 -28.70 2.43
CA THR A 18 1.55 -27.75 2.40
C THR A 18 2.85 -28.50 2.66
N GLU A 19 3.65 -28.75 1.63
CA GLU A 19 5.06 -29.11 1.84
C GLU A 19 5.86 -27.85 2.19
N ALA A 20 6.59 -27.90 3.30
CA ALA A 20 7.40 -26.81 3.79
C ALA A 20 8.88 -27.03 3.44
N PHE A 21 9.56 -25.95 3.06
CA PHE A 21 11.00 -25.94 2.80
C PHE A 21 11.82 -26.48 3.99
N PRO A 22 12.94 -27.19 3.73
CA PRO A 22 13.83 -27.68 4.79
C PRO A 22 14.63 -26.51 5.43
N PRO A 23 14.89 -26.55 6.75
CA PRO A 23 15.65 -25.49 7.44
C PRO A 23 17.17 -25.65 7.26
N PHE A 24 17.86 -24.51 7.14
CA PHE A 24 19.33 -24.43 7.15
C PHE A 24 19.95 -24.97 8.46
N PRO A 25 21.17 -25.56 8.41
CA PRO A 25 21.79 -26.18 9.58
C PRO A 25 22.34 -25.17 10.60
N ASN A 26 22.13 -25.47 11.88
CA ASN A 26 22.49 -24.63 13.02
C ASN A 26 23.94 -24.89 13.50
N PRO A 27 24.82 -23.87 13.61
CA PRO A 27 26.24 -24.07 13.93
C PRO A 27 26.49 -24.24 15.43
N ASN A 28 26.15 -25.40 15.99
CA ASN A 28 26.57 -25.80 17.35
C ASN A 28 26.59 -27.34 17.54
N ALA A 29 27.66 -27.99 17.09
CA ALA A 29 27.98 -29.37 17.45
C ALA A 29 29.48 -29.51 17.78
N THR A 30 29.78 -29.85 19.02
CA THR A 30 31.15 -29.93 19.56
C THR A 30 31.86 -31.22 19.15
N HIS A 31 33.06 -31.13 18.57
CA HIS A 31 34.05 -32.21 18.64
C HIS A 31 35.48 -31.69 18.80
N ARG A 32 36.14 -32.10 19.89
CA ARG A 32 37.60 -31.95 20.09
C ARG A 32 38.34 -32.98 19.23
N PRO A 33 39.58 -32.67 18.81
CA PRO A 33 40.69 -33.52 19.27
C PRO A 33 41.99 -32.78 19.65
N SER A 34 42.62 -33.31 20.72
CA SER A 34 44.07 -33.36 21.04
C SER A 34 45.03 -32.19 20.70
N ILE A 35 45.63 -31.64 21.77
CA ILE A 35 46.90 -30.90 21.78
C ILE A 35 48.08 -31.91 21.81
N PRO A 36 49.19 -31.65 21.10
CA PRO A 36 50.49 -31.50 21.76
C PRO A 36 51.21 -30.21 21.29
N ASP A 37 51.53 -29.25 22.14
CA ASP A 37 52.57 -29.17 23.19
C ASP A 37 53.87 -28.49 22.69
N VAL A 38 54.25 -27.37 23.31
CA VAL A 38 55.63 -26.82 23.47
C VAL A 38 56.38 -26.45 22.17
N THR A 39 56.80 -25.20 21.89
CA THR A 39 57.72 -24.35 22.68
C THR A 39 57.74 -22.88 22.21
N SER A 40 58.22 -21.97 23.06
CA SER A 40 58.78 -20.63 22.73
C SER A 40 59.80 -20.66 21.57
N THR A 41 59.99 -19.60 20.76
CA THR A 41 60.80 -18.40 21.09
C THR A 41 60.68 -17.25 20.08
N SER A 42 61.25 -16.10 20.45
CA SER A 42 61.30 -14.81 19.74
C SER A 42 62.25 -14.73 18.52
N SER A 43 62.15 -13.57 17.85
CA SER A 43 63.17 -12.83 17.08
C SER A 43 63.31 -13.07 15.56
N ALA A 44 63.46 -11.94 14.86
CA ALA A 44 63.70 -11.79 13.42
C ALA A 44 65.22 -11.58 13.17
N PRO A 45 65.66 -10.98 12.04
CA PRO A 45 65.43 -11.28 10.62
C PRO A 45 66.77 -11.63 9.89
N THR A 46 66.73 -12.03 8.61
CA THR A 46 67.95 -12.05 7.76
C THR A 46 67.71 -11.63 6.31
N THR A 47 68.57 -10.74 5.82
CA THR A 47 68.62 -10.12 4.47
C THR A 47 69.62 -10.80 3.53
N VAL A 48 69.38 -10.78 2.19
CA VAL A 48 70.33 -10.51 1.06
C VAL A 48 69.47 -10.34 -0.21
N GLY A 49 69.66 -9.42 -1.19
CA GLY A 49 70.59 -8.28 -1.34
C GLY A 49 70.63 -7.74 -2.80
N ALA A 50 71.15 -6.51 -3.00
CA ALA A 50 71.43 -5.79 -4.26
C ALA A 50 70.20 -5.41 -5.17
N SER A 51 70.20 -4.32 -5.95
CA SER A 51 71.28 -3.42 -6.42
C SER A 51 70.84 -1.96 -6.67
N GLU A 52 71.80 -1.02 -6.52
CA GLU A 52 71.98 0.24 -7.31
C GLU A 52 70.83 1.26 -7.48
N ASN A 53 70.94 2.47 -6.88
CA ASN A 53 71.67 3.64 -7.40
C ASN A 53 71.17 4.99 -6.79
N SER A 54 72.10 5.79 -6.24
CA SER A 54 72.16 7.28 -6.21
C SER A 54 70.89 8.14 -5.97
N ARG A 55 70.88 9.21 -5.15
CA ARG A 55 71.99 10.05 -4.61
C ARG A 55 71.40 11.03 -3.55
N THR A 56 72.21 11.41 -2.53
CA THR A 56 72.40 12.76 -1.92
C THR A 56 71.28 13.83 -2.07
N GLU A 57 70.86 14.64 -1.10
CA GLU A 57 71.44 15.15 0.18
C GLU A 57 70.42 16.17 0.81
N ASN A 58 70.48 16.74 2.03
CA ASN A 58 71.31 16.62 3.26
C ASN A 58 70.50 17.20 4.48
N GLY A 59 71.01 17.10 5.72
CA GLY A 59 70.58 17.88 6.91
C GLY A 59 69.65 17.12 7.89
N GLU A 60 70.11 16.47 8.96
CA GLU A 60 70.71 17.01 10.22
C GLU A 60 69.72 17.83 11.08
N HIS A 61 69.60 17.66 12.41
CA HIS A 61 70.43 16.89 13.36
C HIS A 61 69.69 16.67 14.71
N ILE A 62 70.05 15.58 15.43
CA ILE A 62 70.15 15.41 16.91
C ILE A 62 68.88 15.64 17.75
N ASP A 63 68.27 14.63 18.40
CA ASP A 63 68.72 13.65 19.43
C ASP A 63 68.69 14.16 20.89
N LEU A 64 68.47 13.18 21.80
CA LEU A 64 68.60 13.17 23.26
C LEU A 64 67.40 13.69 24.11
N ASN A 65 67.08 13.12 25.29
CA ASN A 65 67.19 11.74 25.80
C ASN A 65 66.47 11.62 27.18
N ILE A 66 66.31 10.38 27.68
CA ILE A 66 66.24 9.98 29.11
C ILE A 66 64.97 10.30 29.94
N ASP A 67 64.21 9.23 30.16
CA ASP A 67 63.64 8.69 31.42
C ASP A 67 63.73 9.46 32.76
N VAL A 68 62.73 9.25 33.65
CA VAL A 68 62.83 8.39 34.86
C VAL A 68 61.58 8.51 35.79
N ALA A 69 60.75 7.46 35.74
CA ALA A 69 60.17 6.69 36.87
C ALA A 69 59.21 7.24 37.96
N LEU A 70 58.47 6.25 38.50
CA LEU A 70 57.81 6.10 39.83
C LEU A 70 56.38 6.63 40.06
N ALA A 71 55.52 5.67 40.45
CA ALA A 71 54.18 5.81 41.05
C ALA A 71 54.29 5.95 42.61
N PRO A 72 53.23 5.96 43.45
CA PRO A 72 51.79 5.75 43.14
C PRO A 72 50.74 6.58 43.96
N ARG A 73 49.45 6.29 43.66
CA ARG A 73 48.25 6.34 44.54
C ARG A 73 47.52 7.66 44.88
N SER A 74 46.22 7.46 45.15
CA SER A 74 45.20 8.26 45.85
C SER A 74 44.47 9.41 45.11
N ALA A 75 43.13 9.35 45.22
CA ALA A 75 42.11 10.32 44.82
C ALA A 75 41.92 11.43 45.90
N PRO A 76 40.93 12.37 45.86
CA PRO A 76 39.82 12.53 44.92
C PRO A 76 39.51 13.99 44.46
N HIS A 77 38.37 14.15 43.77
CA HIS A 77 37.63 15.38 43.41
C HIS A 77 38.00 16.71 44.11
N ILE A 78 38.22 17.78 43.32
CA ILE A 78 37.61 19.13 43.49
C ILE A 78 37.49 19.82 42.10
N THR A 79 36.27 20.18 41.69
CA THR A 79 35.97 21.32 40.78
C THR A 79 35.59 22.54 41.65
N PRO A 80 35.50 23.80 41.15
CA PRO A 80 35.63 24.30 39.78
C PRO A 80 36.59 25.51 39.66
N LEU A 81 36.63 26.17 38.48
CA LEU A 81 36.52 27.64 38.30
C LEU A 81 36.91 28.05 36.86
N SER A 82 35.94 28.58 36.10
CA SER A 82 36.24 29.46 34.95
C SER A 82 36.53 30.88 35.47
N PRO A 83 37.29 31.70 34.71
CA PRO A 83 36.57 32.76 33.99
C PRO A 83 37.17 33.17 32.62
N SER A 84 36.26 33.41 31.68
CA SER A 84 36.28 34.42 30.60
C SER A 84 37.61 34.94 30.01
N GLY A 85 37.80 34.72 28.70
CA GLY A 85 38.78 35.44 27.87
C GLY A 85 38.38 35.43 26.40
N VAL A 86 37.67 36.46 25.94
CA VAL A 86 37.09 36.53 24.58
C VAL A 86 38.15 36.79 23.51
N LEU A 87 38.20 35.97 22.45
CA LEU A 87 38.56 36.41 21.10
C LEU A 87 37.75 35.64 20.04
N ARG A 88 36.98 36.37 19.21
CA ARG A 88 36.22 35.83 18.07
C ARG A 88 37.13 35.72 16.85
N HIS A 89 37.25 34.53 16.26
CA HIS A 89 37.55 34.38 14.83
C HIS A 89 36.40 33.61 14.15
N ARG A 90 36.00 34.09 12.98
CA ARG A 90 34.82 33.62 12.24
C ARG A 90 35.27 32.66 11.15
N ASN A 91 35.22 31.35 11.43
CA ASN A 91 35.51 30.32 10.44
C ASN A 91 34.23 29.76 9.78
N THR A 92 34.43 29.24 8.57
CA THR A 92 33.45 28.61 7.70
C THR A 92 32.80 27.37 8.34
N ARG A 93 31.52 27.12 8.01
CA ARG A 93 30.79 25.95 8.52
C ARG A 93 31.29 24.67 7.85
N THR A 94 32.10 23.91 8.57
CA THR A 94 32.14 22.45 8.45
C THR A 94 30.89 21.87 9.09
N ASN A 95 30.22 20.92 8.42
CA ASN A 95 29.18 20.11 9.04
C ASN A 95 29.85 19.04 9.92
N THR A 96 30.26 19.41 11.13
CA THR A 96 30.55 18.44 12.18
C THR A 96 29.24 17.99 12.80
N PHE A 97 28.88 16.73 12.56
CA PHE A 97 27.88 16.05 13.38
C PHE A 97 28.35 16.11 14.84
N ARG A 98 27.58 16.78 15.69
CA ARG A 98 27.70 16.62 17.14
C ARG A 98 26.82 15.44 17.52
N THR A 99 27.39 14.49 18.25
CA THR A 99 26.60 13.57 19.07
C THR A 99 25.72 14.41 20.00
N LEU A 100 24.43 14.10 20.09
CA LEU A 100 23.60 14.62 21.17
C LEU A 100 24.11 14.00 22.48
N GLU A 101 24.87 14.78 23.25
CA GLU A 101 25.22 14.43 24.63
C GLU A 101 24.00 14.60 25.56
N GLU A 102 23.00 15.38 25.14
CA GLU A 102 21.68 15.52 25.79
C GLU A 102 20.73 14.39 25.34
N PHE A 103 21.09 13.14 25.62
CA PHE A 103 20.15 12.01 25.53
C PHE A 103 19.23 11.90 26.77
N GLU A 104 19.58 12.57 27.88
CA GLU A 104 18.85 12.52 29.15
C GLU A 104 17.40 13.04 29.06
N GLU A 105 17.08 13.95 28.12
CA GLU A 105 15.73 14.52 27.99
C GLU A 105 14.71 13.52 27.38
N PHE A 106 15.18 12.40 26.81
CA PHE A 106 14.33 11.38 26.19
C PHE A 106 14.09 10.13 27.06
N GLU A 107 14.83 9.95 28.15
CA GLU A 107 14.88 8.65 28.88
C GLU A 107 14.38 8.73 30.32
N ARG A 108 13.10 8.37 30.53
CA ARG A 108 12.49 8.21 31.86
C ARG A 108 12.80 6.86 32.53
N ARG A 109 14.00 6.31 32.36
CA ARG A 109 14.44 5.06 33.04
C ARG A 109 15.53 5.40 34.07
N PRO A 110 15.18 5.60 35.36
CA PRO A 110 16.18 5.87 36.40
C PRO A 110 17.26 4.78 36.38
N GLY A 111 18.54 5.17 36.39
CA GLY A 111 19.66 4.23 36.47
C GLY A 111 19.93 3.35 35.24
N TRP A 112 19.16 3.45 34.16
CA TRP A 112 19.50 2.76 32.90
C TRP A 112 20.74 3.39 32.26
N ARG A 113 21.62 2.54 31.71
CA ARG A 113 22.77 2.94 30.87
C ARG A 113 23.01 1.87 29.81
N PRO A 114 23.45 2.22 28.59
CA PRO A 114 23.90 1.24 27.62
C PRO A 114 24.97 0.32 28.22
N GLY A 115 24.71 -0.99 28.26
CA GLY A 115 25.60 -1.99 28.87
C GLY A 115 25.36 -2.32 30.35
N ALA A 116 24.32 -1.77 30.99
CA ALA A 116 23.88 -2.23 32.31
C ALA A 116 23.27 -3.65 32.26
N GLU A 117 23.37 -4.40 33.37
CA GLU A 117 22.72 -5.71 33.51
C GLU A 117 21.18 -5.55 33.54
N PRO A 118 20.42 -6.23 32.67
CA PRO A 118 18.96 -6.11 32.63
C PRO A 118 18.28 -6.96 33.71
N GLY A 119 17.09 -6.53 34.13
CA GLY A 119 16.25 -7.19 35.12
C GLY A 119 16.37 -6.62 36.54
N ILE A 120 15.24 -6.53 37.24
CA ILE A 120 15.18 -6.09 38.64
C ILE A 120 15.26 -7.32 39.56
N ASP A 121 16.20 -7.31 40.51
CA ASP A 121 16.36 -8.42 41.45
C ASP A 121 15.50 -8.24 42.72
N PRO A 122 14.42 -9.02 42.91
CA PRO A 122 13.56 -8.89 44.09
C PRO A 122 14.30 -9.27 45.37
N LYS A 123 15.44 -9.96 45.32
CA LYS A 123 16.22 -10.37 46.50
C LYS A 123 17.00 -9.21 47.14
N ARG A 124 17.15 -8.07 46.44
CA ARG A 124 17.73 -6.83 46.99
C ARG A 124 16.61 -6.01 47.67
N PRO A 125 16.85 -5.38 48.84
CA PRO A 125 15.80 -4.59 49.52
C PRO A 125 15.36 -3.40 48.67
N ASP A 126 16.35 -2.69 48.11
CA ASP A 126 16.16 -1.40 47.44
C ASP A 126 16.18 -1.52 45.91
N GLY A 127 16.12 -2.75 45.34
CA GLY A 127 15.94 -3.08 43.91
C GLY A 127 16.93 -2.54 42.85
N GLY A 128 17.48 -1.33 43.01
CA GLY A 128 18.29 -0.56 42.07
C GLY A 128 17.91 0.93 41.94
N HIS A 129 16.71 1.34 42.37
CA HIS A 129 16.06 2.61 41.98
C HIS A 129 15.23 3.28 43.11
N ASP A 130 14.67 4.47 42.84
CA ASP A 130 13.59 5.07 43.65
C ASP A 130 12.25 4.41 43.27
N TYR A 131 11.53 3.82 44.23
CA TYR A 131 10.33 3.01 43.95
C TYR A 131 9.01 3.68 44.30
N ILE A 132 8.01 3.31 43.49
CA ILE A 132 6.60 3.65 43.65
C ILE A 132 6.03 2.83 44.81
N HIS A 133 5.51 3.54 45.83
CA HIS A 133 4.68 3.00 46.88
C HIS A 133 3.24 3.47 46.65
N THR A 134 2.36 2.53 46.37
CA THR A 134 0.92 2.76 46.15
C THR A 134 0.14 1.81 47.06
N GLU A 135 -1.03 2.21 47.55
CA GLU A 135 -1.93 1.26 48.19
C GLU A 135 -2.57 0.36 47.11
N CYS A 136 -2.36 -0.95 47.24
CA CYS A 136 -2.87 -1.96 46.34
C CYS A 136 -4.09 -2.65 46.96
N GLN A 137 -5.15 -2.83 46.19
CA GLN A 137 -6.25 -3.73 46.52
C GLN A 137 -5.92 -5.12 45.97
N ILE A 138 -5.93 -6.14 46.83
CA ILE A 138 -5.41 -7.46 46.47
C ILE A 138 -6.44 -8.53 46.81
N THR A 139 -6.94 -9.25 45.81
CA THR A 139 -7.85 -10.37 46.02
C THR A 139 -7.11 -11.68 45.79
N VAL A 140 -7.11 -12.56 46.80
CA VAL A 140 -6.61 -13.94 46.67
C VAL A 140 -7.79 -14.91 46.69
N VAL A 141 -7.96 -15.66 45.61
CA VAL A 141 -9.00 -16.67 45.44
C VAL A 141 -8.37 -18.05 45.48
N ASP A 142 -8.57 -18.75 46.60
CA ASP A 142 -8.16 -20.13 46.82
C ASP A 142 -9.32 -21.06 46.48
N PHE A 143 -9.11 -21.97 45.53
CA PHE A 143 -10.24 -22.72 44.98
C PHE A 143 -9.93 -24.17 44.58
N SER A 144 -10.95 -25.01 44.72
CA SER A 144 -10.99 -26.42 44.31
C SER A 144 -12.35 -26.73 43.68
N ARG A 145 -12.66 -28.00 43.37
CA ARG A 145 -14.01 -28.36 42.89
C ARG A 145 -15.09 -28.19 43.96
N GLU A 146 -14.72 -28.26 45.23
CA GLU A 146 -15.63 -28.35 46.36
C GLU A 146 -15.66 -27.07 47.21
N ASP A 147 -14.49 -26.48 47.53
CA ASP A 147 -14.35 -25.34 48.45
C ASP A 147 -13.78 -24.08 47.75
N LEU A 148 -14.23 -22.90 48.17
CA LEU A 148 -13.87 -21.58 47.63
C LEU A 148 -13.64 -20.62 48.80
N GLN A 149 -12.45 -20.03 48.87
CA GLN A 149 -12.14 -18.98 49.84
C GLN A 149 -11.61 -17.76 49.07
N ILE A 150 -12.23 -16.61 49.34
CA ILE A 150 -11.85 -15.31 48.78
C ILE A 150 -11.30 -14.49 49.95
N HIS A 151 -10.11 -13.93 49.75
CA HIS A 151 -9.43 -13.09 50.71
C HIS A 151 -9.16 -11.73 50.07
N GLU A 152 -9.84 -10.68 50.53
CA GLU A 152 -9.47 -9.30 50.24
C GLU A 152 -8.36 -8.89 51.22
N LEU A 153 -7.26 -8.36 50.71
CA LEU A 153 -6.02 -8.06 51.44
C LEU A 153 -5.48 -6.69 51.01
N ASN A 154 -4.82 -5.98 51.93
CA ASN A 154 -3.92 -4.86 51.62
C ASN A 154 -2.45 -5.32 51.45
N ASN A 155 -1.55 -4.40 51.08
CA ASN A 155 -0.11 -4.67 50.87
C ASN A 155 0.53 -5.47 52.03
N ALA A 156 0.28 -5.05 53.28
CA ALA A 156 0.90 -5.65 54.47
C ALA A 156 0.32 -7.03 54.77
N GLU A 157 -1.00 -7.19 54.61
CA GLU A 157 -1.71 -8.45 54.80
C GLU A 157 -1.31 -9.50 53.77
N LEU A 158 -1.10 -9.12 52.50
CA LEU A 158 -0.54 -10.04 51.50
C LEU A 158 0.84 -10.55 51.93
N ILE A 159 1.72 -9.67 52.41
CA ILE A 159 3.07 -10.04 52.85
C ILE A 159 3.03 -11.04 54.02
N GLU A 160 2.03 -10.95 54.91
CA GLU A 160 1.81 -11.97 55.93
C GLU A 160 1.19 -13.26 55.36
N PHE A 161 0.21 -13.12 54.46
CA PHE A 161 -0.51 -14.24 53.84
C PHE A 161 0.44 -15.17 53.07
N VAL A 162 1.33 -14.65 52.22
CA VAL A 162 2.28 -15.46 51.42
C VAL A 162 3.36 -16.14 52.26
N ARG A 163 3.55 -15.76 53.53
CA ARG A 163 4.44 -16.48 54.48
C ARG A 163 3.78 -17.72 55.07
N ARG A 164 2.45 -17.83 55.00
CA ARG A 164 1.70 -18.99 55.49
C ARG A 164 1.71 -20.08 54.40
N PRO A 165 1.92 -21.37 54.74
CA PRO A 165 1.85 -22.43 53.74
C PRO A 165 0.44 -22.53 53.15
N GLN A 166 0.35 -22.78 51.84
CA GLN A 166 -0.92 -22.95 51.14
C GLN A 166 -1.68 -24.18 51.69
N PRO A 167 -2.99 -24.07 52.00
CA PRO A 167 -3.77 -25.20 52.51
C PRO A 167 -3.84 -26.34 51.49
N SER A 168 -3.76 -27.59 51.95
CA SER A 168 -3.68 -28.78 51.09
C SER A 168 -4.93 -29.10 50.28
N TRP A 169 -6.03 -28.37 50.47
CA TRP A 169 -7.27 -28.52 49.69
C TRP A 169 -7.29 -27.62 48.45
N VAL A 170 -6.45 -26.57 48.41
CA VAL A 170 -6.40 -25.59 47.32
C VAL A 170 -5.77 -26.24 46.10
N GLN A 171 -6.55 -26.37 45.02
CA GLN A 171 -6.07 -26.98 43.77
C GLN A 171 -5.56 -25.92 42.80
N CYS A 172 -6.18 -24.74 42.79
CA CYS A 172 -5.75 -23.58 42.02
C CYS A 172 -5.87 -22.32 42.89
N ARG A 173 -4.94 -21.38 42.71
CA ARG A 173 -4.90 -20.08 43.40
C ARG A 173 -4.86 -18.98 42.35
N TRP A 174 -5.65 -17.93 42.53
CA TRP A 174 -5.57 -16.70 41.75
C TRP A 174 -5.29 -15.53 42.67
N ILE A 175 -4.25 -14.75 42.37
CA ILE A 175 -3.88 -13.53 43.07
C ILE A 175 -4.12 -12.38 42.09
N ASN A 176 -5.14 -11.57 42.32
CA ASN A 176 -5.41 -10.35 41.57
C ASN A 176 -4.86 -9.15 42.35
N VAL A 177 -4.07 -8.30 41.71
CA VAL A 177 -3.46 -7.11 42.30
C VAL A 177 -3.90 -5.89 41.51
N ASN A 178 -4.68 -5.01 42.12
CA ASN A 178 -5.02 -3.70 41.59
C ASN A 178 -4.05 -2.64 42.14
N GLY A 179 -3.37 -1.92 41.26
CA GLY A 179 -2.32 -0.98 41.62
C GLY A 179 -0.93 -1.60 41.62
N LEU A 180 0.09 -0.81 41.24
CA LEU A 180 1.49 -1.23 41.24
C LEU A 180 2.24 -0.63 42.43
N SER A 181 2.76 -1.49 43.31
CA SER A 181 3.61 -1.11 44.45
C SER A 181 4.76 -2.09 44.62
N TRP A 182 5.96 -1.55 44.88
CA TRP A 182 7.19 -2.34 44.90
C TRP A 182 7.24 -3.39 46.03
N ASP A 183 6.67 -3.10 47.19
CA ASP A 183 6.58 -4.04 48.32
C ASP A 183 5.77 -5.31 47.97
N VAL A 184 4.64 -5.14 47.28
CA VAL A 184 3.79 -6.23 46.77
C VAL A 184 4.51 -7.03 45.68
N ILE A 185 5.09 -6.34 44.68
CA ILE A 185 5.82 -6.97 43.57
C ILE A 185 7.05 -7.73 44.10
N GLN A 186 7.81 -7.16 45.04
CA GLN A 186 8.95 -7.81 45.69
C GLN A 186 8.53 -9.04 46.49
N ALA A 187 7.41 -8.96 47.23
CA ALA A 187 6.91 -10.08 48.03
C ALA A 187 6.47 -11.26 47.16
N LEU A 188 5.67 -11.01 46.12
CA LEU A 188 5.24 -12.03 45.16
C LEU A 188 6.41 -12.57 44.33
N GLY A 189 7.33 -11.68 43.92
CA GLY A 189 8.57 -12.04 43.22
C GLY A 189 9.47 -12.99 44.03
N ARG A 190 9.58 -12.80 45.35
CA ARG A 190 10.27 -13.74 46.24
C ARG A 190 9.48 -15.01 46.51
N TYR A 191 8.15 -14.91 46.63
CA TYR A 191 7.27 -16.04 46.95
C TYR A 191 7.22 -17.11 45.85
N LYS A 192 7.24 -16.69 44.57
CA LYS A 192 7.21 -17.59 43.39
C LYS A 192 8.54 -17.64 42.60
N ASP A 193 9.61 -17.05 43.11
CA ASP A 193 10.92 -16.86 42.43
C ASP A 193 10.77 -16.34 40.98
N LEU A 194 10.01 -15.24 40.82
CA LEU A 194 9.70 -14.66 39.51
C LEU A 194 10.95 -14.09 38.83
N HIS A 195 10.99 -14.15 37.50
CA HIS A 195 12.19 -13.81 36.74
C HIS A 195 12.46 -12.30 36.73
N ARG A 196 13.75 -11.92 36.83
CA ARG A 196 14.18 -10.52 36.98
C ARG A 196 13.73 -9.62 35.82
N LEU A 197 13.76 -10.13 34.59
CA LEU A 197 13.29 -9.41 33.40
C LEU A 197 11.77 -9.22 33.42
N ALA A 198 11.01 -10.22 33.88
CA ALA A 198 9.56 -10.09 34.00
C ALA A 198 9.18 -9.02 35.05
N ILE A 199 9.93 -8.94 36.16
CA ILE A 199 9.74 -7.91 37.19
C ILE A 199 10.11 -6.51 36.66
N GLU A 200 11.18 -6.37 35.87
CA GLU A 200 11.49 -5.12 35.16
C GLU A 200 10.31 -4.69 34.26
N ASP A 201 9.72 -5.65 33.55
CA ASP A 201 8.66 -5.39 32.59
C ASP A 201 7.28 -5.08 33.22
N ILE A 202 7.01 -5.51 34.46
CA ILE A 202 5.88 -5.00 35.26
C ILE A 202 6.09 -3.51 35.56
N MET A 203 7.30 -3.14 36.01
CA MET A 203 7.62 -1.78 36.42
C MET A 203 7.67 -0.80 35.22
N ASN A 204 8.06 -1.28 34.04
CA ASN A 204 7.98 -0.51 32.80
C ASN A 204 6.59 -0.61 32.16
N THR A 205 5.67 0.28 32.55
CA THR A 205 4.26 0.32 32.10
C THR A 205 4.03 0.74 30.63
N ARG A 206 5.05 0.60 29.77
CA ARG A 206 5.04 0.94 28.34
C ARG A 206 5.59 -0.18 27.48
N ASN A 207 5.37 -1.42 27.87
CA ASN A 207 5.77 -2.58 27.09
C ASN A 207 4.73 -2.95 26.03
N ARG A 208 5.21 -3.64 24.98
CA ARG A 208 4.33 -4.28 23.99
C ARG A 208 3.74 -5.56 24.59
N THR A 209 2.54 -5.92 24.15
CA THR A 209 1.94 -7.24 24.41
C THR A 209 2.90 -8.35 23.98
N LYS A 210 3.12 -9.34 24.86
CA LYS A 210 4.02 -10.49 24.62
C LYS A 210 3.75 -11.63 25.59
N VAL A 211 4.29 -12.82 25.29
CA VAL A 211 4.44 -13.92 26.25
C VAL A 211 5.90 -14.41 26.26
N ASP A 212 6.48 -14.53 27.44
CA ASP A 212 7.82 -15.07 27.69
C ASP A 212 7.72 -16.33 28.57
N TRP A 213 8.48 -17.37 28.25
CA TRP A 213 8.45 -18.65 28.97
C TRP A 213 9.69 -18.79 29.88
N TYR A 214 9.49 -18.94 31.18
CA TYR A 214 10.54 -19.20 32.17
C TYR A 214 10.35 -20.57 32.82
N PRO A 215 11.41 -21.20 33.39
CA PRO A 215 11.33 -22.57 33.92
C PRO A 215 10.24 -22.82 34.98
N GLY A 216 9.86 -21.81 35.76
CA GLY A 216 8.82 -21.91 36.80
C GLY A 216 7.53 -21.11 36.53
N HIS A 217 7.48 -20.31 35.46
CA HIS A 217 6.30 -19.49 35.14
C HIS A 217 6.30 -19.01 33.68
N ALA A 218 5.12 -18.94 33.06
CA ALA A 218 4.90 -18.15 31.86
C ALA A 218 4.54 -16.72 32.28
N PHE A 219 5.15 -15.73 31.64
CA PHE A 219 4.91 -14.32 31.86
C PHE A 219 4.20 -13.73 30.63
N LEU A 220 3.09 -13.04 30.85
CA LEU A 220 2.27 -12.43 29.82
C LEU A 220 2.17 -10.93 30.10
N ILE A 221 2.24 -10.13 29.05
CA ILE A 221 1.87 -8.71 29.07
C ILE A 221 0.81 -8.52 28.00
N LEU A 222 -0.25 -7.79 28.32
CA LEU A 222 -1.25 -7.33 27.36
C LEU A 222 -1.76 -5.93 27.73
N SER A 223 -2.35 -5.24 26.76
CA SER A 223 -2.96 -3.93 26.98
C SER A 223 -4.47 -4.07 27.21
N CYS A 224 -5.00 -3.43 28.24
CA CYS A 224 -6.44 -3.30 28.46
C CYS A 224 -6.92 -1.93 27.97
N LEU A 225 -8.03 -1.91 27.22
CA LEU A 225 -8.67 -0.69 26.72
C LEU A 225 -10.04 -0.52 27.38
N LYS A 226 -10.21 0.54 28.17
CA LYS A 226 -11.46 0.81 28.92
C LYS A 226 -12.10 2.10 28.43
N LEU A 227 -13.41 2.04 28.13
CA LEU A 227 -14.20 3.24 27.84
C LEU A 227 -14.52 3.96 29.16
N VAL A 228 -14.16 5.24 29.25
CA VAL A 228 -14.32 6.08 30.44
C VAL A 228 -15.13 7.32 30.08
N ARG A 229 -15.92 7.82 31.04
CA ARG A 229 -16.69 9.06 30.89
C ARG A 229 -15.88 10.25 31.41
N LEU A 230 -15.81 11.31 30.62
CA LEU A 230 -15.26 12.60 31.05
C LEU A 230 -16.29 13.30 31.95
N ILE A 231 -15.84 13.75 33.12
CA ILE A 231 -16.63 14.59 34.03
C ILE A 231 -16.15 16.02 33.81
N ASP A 232 -17.07 16.91 33.43
CA ASP A 232 -16.82 18.35 33.47
C ASP A 232 -17.07 18.81 34.92
N ASP A 233 -16.07 19.43 35.58
CA ASP A 233 -16.13 19.84 37.00
C ASP A 233 -17.12 21.00 37.29
N ASP A 234 -17.91 21.44 36.31
CA ASP A 234 -18.94 22.48 36.45
C ASP A 234 -20.30 21.87 36.82
N SER A 235 -20.47 21.46 38.08
CA SER A 235 -21.80 21.11 38.63
C SER A 235 -22.05 21.73 40.00
N ASP A 236 -22.37 23.03 39.99
CA ASP A 236 -22.90 23.73 41.17
C ASP A 236 -24.35 24.17 40.91
N SER A 237 -25.26 23.67 41.75
CA SER A 237 -26.70 23.97 41.86
C SER A 237 -27.66 23.57 40.71
N SER A 238 -28.73 22.89 41.13
CA SER A 238 -29.94 22.60 40.38
C SER A 238 -30.89 23.81 40.29
N ASP A 239 -31.57 23.96 39.16
CA ASP A 239 -33.01 24.26 39.18
C ASP A 239 -33.68 23.81 37.86
N GLU A 240 -34.82 23.12 37.94
CA GLU A 240 -35.65 22.86 36.77
C GLU A 240 -36.46 24.11 36.42
N GLY A 241 -36.42 24.53 35.16
CA GLY A 241 -37.24 25.62 34.65
C GLY A 241 -37.38 25.53 33.13
N ASP A 242 -38.61 25.37 32.66
CA ASP A 242 -38.94 25.35 31.22
C ASP A 242 -38.35 26.58 30.50
N PHE A 243 -37.42 26.34 29.58
CA PHE A 243 -37.02 27.35 28.59
C PHE A 243 -37.22 26.82 27.18
N GLU A 244 -38.17 27.45 26.49
CA GLU A 244 -38.44 27.26 25.08
C GLU A 244 -37.14 27.40 24.25
N GLU A 245 -36.85 26.43 23.39
CA GLU A 245 -35.84 26.61 22.33
C GLU A 245 -36.42 27.52 21.22
N GLY A 246 -36.68 28.77 21.60
CA GLY A 246 -37.11 29.85 20.73
C GLY A 246 -36.01 30.18 19.71
N SER A 247 -36.40 30.19 18.45
CA SER A 247 -35.53 30.50 17.31
C SER A 247 -34.81 31.84 17.42
N ASN A 248 -33.49 31.82 17.22
CA ASN A 248 -32.73 32.91 16.60
C ASN A 248 -31.89 32.27 15.48
N GLU A 249 -31.97 32.60 14.20
CA GLU A 249 -32.66 33.68 13.48
C GLU A 249 -32.48 35.12 13.99
N SER A 250 -31.27 35.48 14.46
CA SER A 250 -30.90 36.90 14.62
C SER A 250 -29.45 37.26 14.26
N ALA A 251 -28.81 36.53 13.34
CA ALA A 251 -27.58 37.00 12.67
C ALA A 251 -27.86 37.84 11.39
N VAL A 252 -29.14 38.03 11.01
CA VAL A 252 -29.57 39.00 9.98
C VAL A 252 -30.25 40.22 10.62
N ARG A 253 -29.65 40.77 11.70
CA ARG A 253 -30.01 42.12 12.17
C ARG A 253 -28.85 42.94 12.76
N SER A 254 -27.66 42.86 12.15
CA SER A 254 -26.56 43.80 12.46
C SER A 254 -25.78 44.33 11.24
N THR A 255 -25.85 43.65 10.08
CA THR A 255 -25.26 44.11 8.80
C THR A 255 -25.85 45.43 8.28
N ARG A 256 -27.04 45.85 8.76
CA ARG A 256 -27.63 47.18 8.44
C ARG A 256 -27.08 48.33 9.31
N ASN A 257 -26.33 48.06 10.37
CA ASN A 257 -25.74 49.08 11.24
C ASN A 257 -24.20 49.22 11.14
N LYS A 258 -23.46 48.24 10.61
CA LYS A 258 -22.01 48.40 10.35
C LYS A 258 -21.73 49.28 9.12
N PHE A 259 -22.52 49.19 8.06
CA PHE A 259 -22.38 50.05 6.87
C PHE A 259 -22.59 51.54 7.19
N LYS A 260 -23.47 51.84 8.15
CA LYS A 260 -23.75 53.21 8.62
C LYS A 260 -22.59 53.83 9.44
N ARG A 261 -21.63 53.02 9.90
CA ARG A 261 -20.46 53.47 10.67
C ARG A 261 -19.20 53.63 9.83
N TRP A 262 -19.20 53.16 8.57
CA TRP A 262 -18.10 53.36 7.61
C TRP A 262 -18.21 54.71 6.86
N ILE A 263 -19.42 55.25 6.73
CA ILE A 263 -19.69 56.57 6.12
C ILE A 263 -19.37 57.74 7.08
N SER A 264 -19.17 57.48 8.38
CA SER A 264 -18.82 58.50 9.37
C SER A 264 -17.30 58.55 9.59
N GLY A 265 -16.63 59.43 8.85
CA GLY A 265 -15.17 59.57 8.94
C GLY A 265 -14.69 60.10 10.29
N LYS A 266 -13.70 59.43 10.89
CA LYS A 266 -12.73 60.04 11.81
C LYS A 266 -11.39 59.29 11.78
N LYS A 267 -10.35 60.02 12.16
CA LYS A 267 -8.94 59.80 11.81
C LYS A 267 -8.19 58.80 12.71
N ILE A 268 -7.26 58.05 12.08
CA ILE A 268 -5.82 57.87 12.43
C ILE A 268 -5.48 57.44 13.88
N GLN A 269 -4.72 56.34 14.07
CA GLN A 269 -3.25 56.38 14.31
C GLN A 269 -2.62 54.96 14.49
N HIS A 270 -1.51 54.68 13.81
CA HIS A 270 -0.49 53.71 14.25
C HIS A 270 0.55 54.47 15.10
N PRO A 271 1.21 53.83 16.10
CA PRO A 271 2.62 53.42 15.91
C PRO A 271 3.04 52.15 16.75
N THR A 272 3.78 51.17 16.21
CA THR A 272 5.27 50.95 16.22
C THR A 272 5.89 50.13 17.39
N THR A 273 6.57 49.03 17.02
CA THR A 273 7.92 48.56 17.45
C THR A 273 8.31 48.27 18.93
N ALA A 274 8.68 47.00 19.16
CA ALA A 274 9.96 46.48 19.68
C ALA A 274 10.44 46.66 21.15
N SER A 275 10.56 45.53 21.87
CA SER A 275 11.70 45.02 22.68
C SER A 275 11.31 43.61 23.17
N VAL A 276 12.09 42.52 23.08
CA VAL A 276 13.45 42.20 23.58
C VAL A 276 13.57 42.25 25.12
N LEU A 277 13.37 41.12 25.80
CA LEU A 277 14.48 40.40 26.49
C LEU A 277 14.06 39.02 27.04
N GLU A 278 15.05 38.20 27.34
CA GLU A 278 14.96 36.78 27.73
C GLU A 278 14.49 36.55 29.17
N LYS A 279 13.93 35.36 29.43
CA LYS A 279 14.41 34.49 30.54
C LYS A 279 13.94 33.03 30.37
N GLY A 280 14.89 32.12 30.61
CA GLY A 280 14.70 30.66 30.62
C GLY A 280 14.11 30.12 31.93
N PRO A 281 14.15 28.79 32.12
CA PRO A 281 12.95 28.04 32.50
C PRO A 281 12.78 27.80 34.01
N GLY A 282 11.52 27.59 34.41
CA GLY A 282 11.11 27.18 35.76
C GLY A 282 9.69 26.61 35.73
N SER A 283 9.49 25.51 36.44
CA SER A 283 8.29 24.67 36.41
C SER A 283 7.01 25.36 36.93
N SER A 284 5.88 25.11 36.26
CA SER A 284 4.59 24.65 36.81
C SER A 284 3.43 24.96 35.86
N THR A 285 2.78 23.93 35.33
CA THR A 285 1.46 24.03 34.67
C THR A 285 0.40 23.44 35.62
N PRO A 286 -0.82 24.02 35.71
CA PRO A 286 -1.80 23.60 36.70
C PRO A 286 -2.58 22.37 36.22
N GLY A 287 -2.75 21.38 37.09
CA GLY A 287 -3.67 20.26 36.84
C GLY A 287 -5.11 20.63 37.19
N HIS A 288 -6.06 20.25 36.33
CA HIS A 288 -7.45 20.04 36.73
C HIS A 288 -7.58 18.62 37.27
N GLY A 289 -8.19 18.46 38.44
CA GLY A 289 -8.30 17.17 39.14
C GLY A 289 -9.76 16.75 39.26
N PHE A 290 -10.11 15.67 38.57
CA PHE A 290 -11.48 15.13 38.52
C PHE A 290 -11.91 14.57 39.88
N MET A 291 -13.09 14.97 40.36
CA MET A 291 -13.73 14.42 41.57
C MET A 291 -14.92 13.51 41.24
N HIS A 292 -15.01 12.37 41.94
CA HIS A 292 -16.14 11.42 41.89
C HIS A 292 -16.96 11.46 43.19
N GLN A 293 -18.26 11.13 43.09
CA GLN A 293 -19.15 10.84 44.23
C GLN A 293 -20.28 9.86 43.81
N PRO A 294 -20.82 9.03 44.72
CA PRO A 294 -20.05 8.07 45.50
C PRO A 294 -20.70 6.67 45.53
N THR A 295 -19.94 5.64 45.17
CA THR A 295 -20.16 4.27 45.68
C THR A 295 -18.99 3.94 46.60
N GLY A 296 -19.29 3.50 47.82
CA GLY A 296 -18.34 3.53 48.94
C GLY A 296 -17.17 2.56 48.81
N LEU A 297 -16.11 2.96 48.10
CA LEU A 297 -14.76 2.38 48.06
C LEU A 297 -13.73 3.27 47.31
N SER A 298 -14.14 4.45 46.82
CA SER A 298 -13.40 5.25 45.83
C SER A 298 -12.24 6.12 46.35
N ASP A 299 -11.96 6.16 47.65
CA ASP A 299 -10.98 7.09 48.25
C ASP A 299 -9.49 6.71 47.98
N LEU A 300 -9.22 5.65 47.22
CA LEU A 300 -7.87 5.13 46.92
C LEU A 300 -7.28 5.57 45.57
N PHE A 301 -8.06 6.19 44.67
CA PHE A 301 -7.66 6.36 43.27
C PHE A 301 -7.29 7.82 42.93
N ASN A 302 -6.07 8.01 42.41
CA ASN A 302 -5.52 9.32 42.06
C ASN A 302 -5.83 9.67 40.58
N PRO A 303 -6.61 10.72 40.26
CA PRO A 303 -7.04 11.01 38.88
C PRO A 303 -5.89 11.39 37.92
N ASN A 304 -4.67 11.66 38.41
CA ASN A 304 -3.51 11.99 37.58
C ASN A 304 -2.82 10.78 36.91
N THR A 305 -3.28 9.54 37.12
CA THR A 305 -2.63 8.32 36.58
C THR A 305 -3.37 7.66 35.41
N LEU A 306 -4.55 8.15 35.01
CA LEU A 306 -5.26 7.61 33.85
C LEU A 306 -4.61 8.06 32.53
N ARG A 307 -4.10 7.10 31.75
CA ARG A 307 -3.46 7.35 30.45
C ARG A 307 -4.47 7.16 29.33
N THR A 308 -4.66 8.19 28.53
CA THR A 308 -5.49 8.09 27.32
C THR A 308 -4.83 7.18 26.28
N LEU A 309 -5.64 6.72 25.32
CA LEU A 309 -5.19 6.12 24.06
C LEU A 309 -4.09 6.95 23.36
N GLN A 310 -4.12 8.28 23.48
CA GLN A 310 -3.10 9.14 22.88
C GLN A 310 -1.79 9.15 23.67
N GLN A 311 -1.85 9.12 25.01
CA GLN A 311 -0.71 9.24 25.92
C GLN A 311 0.06 7.94 26.16
N TYR A 312 -0.60 6.77 26.10
CA TYR A 312 0.02 5.47 26.39
C TYR A 312 1.26 5.20 25.50
N HIS A 313 1.10 5.43 24.19
CA HIS A 313 2.19 5.47 23.20
C HIS A 313 2.39 6.90 22.64
N ALA A 314 2.56 7.88 23.54
CA ALA A 314 2.94 9.23 23.13
C ALA A 314 4.35 9.24 22.51
N ALA A 315 4.43 9.68 21.25
CA ALA A 315 5.68 10.19 20.69
C ALA A 315 6.17 11.40 21.52
N PRO A 316 7.48 11.76 21.50
CA PRO A 316 8.01 12.87 22.28
C PRO A 316 7.38 14.25 21.98
N ASN A 317 6.60 14.37 20.91
CA ASN A 317 5.81 15.56 20.60
C ASN A 317 4.53 15.63 21.48
N ALA A 318 4.67 16.17 22.69
CA ALA A 318 3.56 16.41 23.62
C ALA A 318 2.45 17.29 23.02
N ALA A 319 2.80 18.32 22.23
CA ALA A 319 1.84 19.23 21.60
C ALA A 319 0.93 18.52 20.58
N ARG A 320 1.45 17.50 19.86
CA ARG A 320 0.62 16.64 19.01
C ARG A 320 -0.37 15.83 19.86
N THR A 321 0.07 15.29 20.99
CA THR A 321 -0.78 14.47 21.88
C THR A 321 -1.95 15.30 22.43
N GLU A 322 -1.66 16.47 23.02
CA GLU A 322 -2.66 17.42 23.52
C GLU A 322 -3.64 17.86 22.40
N TYR A 323 -3.11 18.16 21.20
CA TYR A 323 -3.95 18.53 20.06
C TYR A 323 -4.91 17.40 19.66
N MET A 324 -4.43 16.15 19.60
CA MET A 324 -5.26 15.00 19.21
C MET A 324 -6.33 14.70 20.26
N GLU A 325 -6.01 14.77 21.55
CA GLU A 325 -6.98 14.59 22.64
C GLU A 325 -8.08 15.65 22.61
N LYS A 326 -7.68 16.93 22.51
CA LYS A 326 -8.61 18.07 22.47
C LYS A 326 -9.57 18.05 21.27
N HIS A 327 -9.19 17.38 20.18
CA HIS A 327 -10.01 17.25 18.97
C HIS A 327 -10.54 15.82 18.76
N SER A 328 -10.44 14.95 19.77
CA SER A 328 -10.99 13.60 19.72
C SER A 328 -12.51 13.65 19.52
N ALA A 329 -13.04 12.78 18.66
CA ALA A 329 -14.47 12.73 18.41
C ALA A 329 -15.26 12.18 19.61
N LEU A 330 -14.62 11.40 20.48
CA LEU A 330 -15.20 10.89 21.72
C LEU A 330 -15.41 12.00 22.76
N ALA A 331 -14.49 12.97 22.83
CA ALA A 331 -14.58 14.08 23.79
C ALA A 331 -15.88 14.89 23.60
N ALA A 332 -16.35 15.05 22.35
CA ALA A 332 -17.62 15.71 22.05
C ALA A 332 -18.88 14.93 22.52
N LYS A 333 -18.75 13.64 22.87
CA LYS A 333 -19.79 12.83 23.52
C LYS A 333 -19.55 12.67 25.04
N GLY A 334 -18.55 13.35 25.61
CA GLY A 334 -18.17 13.22 27.02
C GLY A 334 -17.51 11.87 27.36
N LEU A 335 -16.82 11.27 26.38
CA LEU A 335 -16.19 9.96 26.50
C LEU A 335 -14.70 10.02 26.16
N ALA A 336 -13.93 9.07 26.67
CA ALA A 336 -12.53 8.84 26.35
C ALA A 336 -12.20 7.34 26.42
N VAL A 337 -11.13 6.92 25.74
CA VAL A 337 -10.56 5.56 25.90
C VAL A 337 -9.30 5.67 26.74
N SER A 338 -9.31 4.99 27.89
CA SER A 338 -8.13 4.75 28.72
C SER A 338 -7.42 3.49 28.24
N ALA A 339 -6.09 3.47 28.36
CA ALA A 339 -5.25 2.31 28.08
C ALA A 339 -4.33 2.05 29.27
N GLU A 340 -4.28 0.80 29.74
CA GLU A 340 -3.39 0.35 30.82
C GLU A 340 -2.66 -0.95 30.46
N GLN A 341 -1.52 -1.20 31.10
CA GLN A 341 -0.78 -2.45 30.98
C GLN A 341 -1.30 -3.45 32.01
N VAL A 342 -1.56 -4.68 31.58
CA VAL A 342 -1.85 -5.81 32.47
C VAL A 342 -0.72 -6.82 32.33
N ALA A 343 -0.13 -7.19 33.47
CA ALA A 343 0.97 -8.16 33.53
C ALA A 343 0.50 -9.41 34.30
N MET A 344 0.74 -10.61 33.76
CA MET A 344 0.20 -11.84 34.31
C MET A 344 1.25 -12.96 34.35
N PHE A 345 1.18 -13.80 35.38
CA PHE A 345 2.03 -14.97 35.57
C PHE A 345 1.17 -16.22 35.70
N ILE A 346 1.53 -17.29 34.98
CA ILE A 346 1.01 -18.65 35.17
C ILE A 346 2.17 -19.50 35.70
N THR A 347 2.14 -19.91 36.97
CA THR A 347 3.23 -20.64 37.62
C THR A 347 3.09 -22.16 37.48
N SER A 348 4.19 -22.90 37.64
CA SER A 348 4.19 -24.37 37.61
C SER A 348 3.45 -25.03 38.78
N ASP A 349 3.12 -24.27 39.84
CA ASP A 349 2.31 -24.73 40.97
C ASP A 349 0.84 -24.28 40.88
N ASN A 350 0.33 -24.15 39.64
CA ASN A 350 -1.07 -23.88 39.33
C ASN A 350 -1.63 -22.61 40.00
N THR A 351 -0.80 -21.57 40.08
CA THR A 351 -1.19 -20.23 40.54
C THR A 351 -1.20 -19.24 39.38
N VAL A 352 -2.23 -18.40 39.31
CA VAL A 352 -2.22 -17.18 38.48
C VAL A 352 -1.93 -15.97 39.35
N ILE A 353 -1.05 -15.08 38.89
CA ILE A 353 -0.87 -13.74 39.48
C ILE A 353 -1.14 -12.72 38.39
N ALA A 354 -2.10 -11.82 38.58
CA ALA A 354 -2.40 -10.73 37.66
C ALA A 354 -2.15 -9.37 38.34
N PHE A 355 -1.45 -8.49 37.66
CA PHE A 355 -1.17 -7.11 38.06
C PHE A 355 -1.86 -6.17 37.07
N PHE A 356 -2.77 -5.35 37.59
CA PHE A 356 -3.45 -4.28 36.89
C PHE A 356 -2.95 -2.94 37.40
N GLU A 357 -2.98 -1.90 36.57
CA GLU A 357 -2.69 -0.55 37.04
C GLU A 357 -3.86 0.02 37.85
N GLN A 358 -5.08 -0.04 37.33
CA GLN A 358 -6.28 0.54 37.97
C GLN A 358 -7.58 -0.26 37.73
N SER A 359 -7.71 -1.02 36.63
CA SER A 359 -9.00 -1.58 36.18
C SER A 359 -9.28 -3.03 36.62
N ALA A 360 -8.60 -3.52 37.67
CA ALA A 360 -8.76 -4.91 38.12
C ALA A 360 -10.20 -5.24 38.52
N ASP A 361 -10.89 -4.28 39.18
CA ASP A 361 -12.27 -4.35 39.66
C ASP A 361 -13.25 -4.85 38.58
N THR A 362 -13.14 -4.25 37.40
CA THR A 362 -14.04 -4.43 36.25
C THR A 362 -13.86 -5.80 35.60
N VAL A 363 -12.64 -6.35 35.70
CA VAL A 363 -12.28 -7.68 35.21
C VAL A 363 -12.58 -8.75 36.27
N GLU A 364 -12.49 -8.40 37.55
CA GLU A 364 -12.61 -9.33 38.66
C GLU A 364 -14.05 -9.82 38.90
N GLU A 365 -15.02 -8.90 38.94
CA GLU A 365 -16.44 -9.21 39.19
C GLU A 365 -17.01 -10.37 38.33
N PRO A 366 -16.91 -10.36 36.99
CA PRO A 366 -17.46 -11.44 36.16
C PRO A 366 -16.74 -12.78 36.37
N ILE A 367 -15.45 -12.76 36.73
CA ILE A 367 -14.65 -13.97 36.97
C ILE A 367 -14.98 -14.56 38.35
N LEU A 368 -15.13 -13.73 39.38
CA LEU A 368 -15.60 -14.17 40.71
C LEU A 368 -16.99 -14.77 40.64
N ALA A 369 -17.94 -14.16 39.91
CA ALA A 369 -19.27 -14.72 39.70
C ALA A 369 -19.23 -16.11 39.02
N ARG A 370 -18.32 -16.30 38.05
CA ARG A 370 -18.07 -17.61 37.41
C ARG A 370 -17.46 -18.62 38.41
N LEU A 371 -16.56 -18.21 39.30
CA LEU A 371 -15.90 -19.07 40.31
C LEU A 371 -16.81 -19.45 41.48
N GLN A 372 -17.69 -18.57 41.94
CA GLN A 372 -18.66 -18.82 43.02
C GLN A 372 -19.68 -19.92 42.66
N SER A 373 -19.98 -20.11 41.37
CA SER A 373 -20.90 -21.16 40.92
C SER A 373 -20.17 -22.50 40.70
N PRO A 374 -20.47 -23.55 41.49
CA PRO A 374 -19.79 -24.86 41.38
C PRO A 374 -20.11 -25.62 40.07
N THR A 375 -21.03 -25.11 39.25
CA THR A 375 -21.42 -25.75 38.00
C THR A 375 -20.59 -25.30 36.79
N THR A 376 -19.86 -24.18 36.89
CA THR A 376 -19.12 -23.60 35.75
C THR A 376 -17.86 -24.39 35.41
N ILE A 377 -17.39 -24.22 34.17
CA ILE A 377 -16.21 -24.92 33.66
C ILE A 377 -14.94 -24.36 34.32
N LEU A 378 -14.85 -23.04 34.50
CA LEU A 378 -13.75 -22.36 35.19
C LEU A 378 -13.54 -22.87 36.63
N ARG A 379 -14.64 -23.13 37.35
CA ARG A 379 -14.62 -23.67 38.72
C ARG A 379 -14.29 -25.17 38.75
N LYS A 380 -14.79 -25.95 37.78
CA LYS A 380 -14.57 -27.41 37.70
C LYS A 380 -13.18 -27.80 37.19
N SER A 381 -12.56 -26.98 36.33
CA SER A 381 -11.24 -27.26 35.76
C SER A 381 -10.16 -27.25 36.84
N CYS A 382 -10.24 -26.30 37.79
CA CYS A 382 -9.21 -26.06 38.82
C CYS A 382 -7.83 -25.86 38.17
N ASP A 383 -7.79 -25.03 37.13
CA ASP A 383 -6.67 -24.87 36.20
C ASP A 383 -6.33 -23.39 36.03
N ALA A 384 -5.08 -23.03 36.36
CA ALA A 384 -4.56 -21.68 36.25
C ALA A 384 -4.58 -21.16 34.81
N SER A 385 -4.37 -22.02 33.81
CA SER A 385 -4.43 -21.62 32.40
C SER A 385 -5.84 -21.24 31.98
N MET A 386 -6.88 -21.88 32.55
CA MET A 386 -8.29 -21.47 32.36
C MET A 386 -8.63 -20.15 33.05
N VAL A 387 -8.04 -19.85 34.22
CA VAL A 387 -8.20 -18.54 34.88
C VAL A 387 -7.52 -17.44 34.07
N ALA A 388 -6.30 -17.69 33.57
CA ALA A 388 -5.61 -16.77 32.68
C ALA A 388 -6.42 -16.50 31.40
N GLN A 389 -7.02 -17.52 30.79
CA GLN A 389 -7.95 -17.34 29.67
C GLN A 389 -9.13 -16.43 30.06
N ALA A 390 -9.79 -16.68 31.20
CA ALA A 390 -10.92 -15.87 31.64
C ALA A 390 -10.57 -14.40 31.94
N VAL A 391 -9.32 -14.10 32.32
CA VAL A 391 -8.82 -12.72 32.46
C VAL A 391 -8.60 -12.07 31.10
N ILE A 392 -8.02 -12.77 30.12
CA ILE A 392 -7.82 -12.24 28.76
C ILE A 392 -9.17 -12.01 28.06
N ASP A 393 -10.11 -12.96 28.20
CA ASP A 393 -11.51 -12.92 27.77
C ASP A 393 -12.20 -11.61 28.23
N ALA A 394 -12.22 -11.37 29.54
CA ALA A 394 -12.80 -10.17 30.12
C ALA A 394 -12.10 -8.86 29.66
N ILE A 395 -10.77 -8.87 29.46
CA ILE A 395 -10.03 -7.71 28.94
C ILE A 395 -10.44 -7.37 27.49
N ILE A 396 -10.68 -8.39 26.66
CA ILE A 396 -11.14 -8.21 25.27
C ILE A 396 -12.60 -7.76 25.22
N ASP A 397 -13.47 -8.31 26.07
CA ASP A 397 -14.88 -7.92 26.15
C ASP A 397 -15.06 -6.44 26.54
N ILE A 398 -14.21 -5.90 27.42
CA ILE A 398 -14.21 -4.47 27.80
C ILE A 398 -13.86 -3.56 26.59
N ALA A 399 -13.19 -4.08 25.56
CA ALA A 399 -12.91 -3.34 24.33
C ALA A 399 -14.09 -3.34 23.32
N ILE A 400 -15.08 -4.22 23.45
CA ILE A 400 -16.24 -4.29 22.54
C ILE A 400 -17.04 -2.96 22.52
N PRO A 401 -17.39 -2.34 23.67
CA PRO A 401 -18.02 -1.02 23.71
C PRO A 401 -17.22 0.08 22.99
N VAL A 402 -15.88 0.02 23.04
CA VAL A 402 -15.02 1.03 22.37
C VAL A 402 -15.26 1.00 20.86
N THR A 403 -15.24 -0.19 20.25
CA THR A 403 -15.52 -0.38 18.82
C THR A 403 -16.92 0.09 18.44
N ALA A 404 -17.93 -0.20 19.28
CA ALA A 404 -19.31 0.22 19.04
C ALA A 404 -19.48 1.75 19.06
N VAL A 405 -18.80 2.48 19.95
CA VAL A 405 -18.88 3.96 19.99
C VAL A 405 -18.16 4.59 18.79
N TYR A 406 -17.02 4.04 18.34
CA TYR A 406 -16.39 4.51 17.10
C TYR A 406 -17.27 4.29 15.87
N ALA A 407 -17.93 3.12 15.76
CA ALA A 407 -18.90 2.86 14.69
C ALA A 407 -20.05 3.89 14.68
N ASP A 408 -20.60 4.22 15.85
CA ASP A 408 -21.67 5.21 15.98
C ASP A 408 -21.23 6.63 15.59
N ILE A 409 -20.02 7.04 15.97
CA ILE A 409 -19.45 8.35 15.60
C ILE A 409 -19.21 8.44 14.09
N VAL A 410 -18.70 7.39 13.46
CA VAL A 410 -18.46 7.36 12.02
C VAL A 410 -19.78 7.36 11.25
N GLY A 411 -20.80 6.62 11.69
CA GLY A 411 -22.14 6.69 11.11
C GLY A 411 -22.86 8.04 11.30
N ASP A 412 -22.67 8.71 12.45
CA ASP A 412 -23.16 10.09 12.65
C ASP A 412 -22.48 11.07 11.65
N LEU A 413 -21.16 10.91 11.42
CA LEU A 413 -20.40 11.71 10.43
C LEU A 413 -20.77 11.38 8.99
N GLU A 414 -21.05 10.13 8.65
CA GLU A 414 -21.51 9.70 7.33
C GLU A 414 -22.82 10.39 6.95
N LEU A 415 -23.77 10.44 7.89
CA LEU A 415 -25.03 11.16 7.74
C LEU A 415 -24.82 12.69 7.59
N ASP A 416 -23.79 13.27 8.19
CA ASP A 416 -23.41 14.67 7.99
C ASP A 416 -22.79 14.89 6.61
N VAL A 417 -21.84 14.06 6.19
CA VAL A 417 -21.18 14.12 4.88
C VAL A 417 -22.17 13.96 3.73
N LEU A 418 -23.08 12.98 3.82
CA LEU A 418 -24.11 12.72 2.81
C LEU A 418 -25.14 13.86 2.68
N THR A 419 -25.29 14.71 3.70
CA THR A 419 -26.26 15.83 3.66
C THR A 419 -25.62 17.20 3.42
N HIS A 420 -24.40 17.41 3.90
CA HIS A 420 -23.67 18.69 3.89
C HIS A 420 -22.15 18.47 3.91
N PRO A 421 -21.52 18.02 2.81
CA PRO A 421 -20.08 17.78 2.80
C PRO A 421 -19.30 19.08 3.04
N ASN A 422 -18.28 19.00 3.90
CA ASN A 422 -17.49 20.15 4.34
C ASN A 422 -16.06 19.71 4.67
N VAL A 423 -15.06 20.50 4.25
CA VAL A 423 -13.62 20.28 4.55
C VAL A 423 -13.33 20.17 6.05
N LYS A 424 -14.21 20.65 6.93
CA LYS A 424 -14.08 20.41 8.38
C LYS A 424 -14.25 18.94 8.76
N HIS A 425 -15.08 18.18 8.07
CA HIS A 425 -15.30 16.75 8.37
C HIS A 425 -14.07 15.90 8.03
N THR A 426 -13.29 16.23 6.99
CA THR A 426 -12.06 15.46 6.67
C THR A 426 -11.04 15.48 7.81
N LYS A 427 -10.93 16.60 8.55
CA LYS A 427 -10.09 16.68 9.76
C LYS A 427 -10.58 15.76 10.88
N SER A 428 -11.89 15.69 11.10
CA SER A 428 -12.50 14.81 12.10
C SER A 428 -12.31 13.33 11.73
N LEU A 429 -12.54 12.99 10.46
CA LEU A 429 -12.33 11.64 9.93
C LEU A 429 -10.86 11.21 10.05
N TYR A 430 -9.91 12.09 9.72
CA TYR A 430 -8.48 11.83 9.89
C TYR A 430 -8.08 11.57 11.37
N ILE A 431 -8.64 12.33 12.31
CA ILE A 431 -8.40 12.10 13.75
C ILE A 431 -8.95 10.74 14.17
N ILE A 432 -10.16 10.38 13.75
CA ILE A 432 -10.77 9.07 14.03
C ILE A 432 -9.94 7.93 13.42
N ILE A 433 -9.47 8.05 12.17
CA ILE A 433 -8.57 7.07 11.55
C ILE A 433 -7.28 6.92 12.37
N SER A 434 -6.69 8.02 12.86
CA SER A 434 -5.52 7.97 13.74
C SER A 434 -5.80 7.37 15.12
N GLU A 435 -7.03 7.43 15.62
CA GLU A 435 -7.45 6.78 16.87
C GLU A 435 -7.71 5.29 16.65
N ILE A 436 -8.43 4.91 15.60
CA ILE A 436 -8.69 3.51 15.21
C ILE A 436 -7.37 2.76 14.97
N ASN A 437 -6.42 3.35 14.25
CA ASN A 437 -5.10 2.74 14.06
C ASN A 437 -4.36 2.52 15.40
N LYS A 438 -4.60 3.34 16.43
CA LYS A 438 -4.07 3.10 17.78
C LYS A 438 -4.78 1.95 18.47
N VAL A 439 -6.12 1.89 18.45
CA VAL A 439 -6.88 0.74 18.98
C VAL A 439 -6.42 -0.57 18.32
N PHE A 440 -6.21 -0.56 16.99
CA PHE A 440 -5.69 -1.70 16.24
C PHE A 440 -4.30 -2.14 16.74
N SER A 441 -3.41 -1.20 17.05
CA SER A 441 -2.07 -1.50 17.60
C SER A 441 -2.08 -2.13 19.00
N PHE A 442 -3.20 -2.07 19.73
CA PHE A 442 -3.37 -2.74 21.01
C PHE A 442 -3.98 -4.15 20.87
N VAL A 443 -5.01 -4.30 20.03
CA VAL A 443 -5.75 -5.58 19.90
C VAL A 443 -4.98 -6.61 19.07
N ASN A 444 -4.36 -6.21 17.95
CA ASN A 444 -3.68 -7.14 17.05
C ASN A 444 -2.55 -7.94 17.75
N PRO A 445 -1.64 -7.33 18.54
CA PRO A 445 -0.66 -8.10 19.32
C PRO A 445 -1.23 -9.14 20.30
N ILE A 446 -2.48 -9.00 20.74
CA ILE A 446 -3.13 -9.98 21.62
C ILE A 446 -3.47 -11.27 20.83
N GLN A 447 -3.78 -11.17 19.54
CA GLN A 447 -3.93 -12.36 18.67
C GLN A 447 -2.64 -13.19 18.63
N ALA A 448 -1.47 -12.54 18.51
CA ALA A 448 -0.17 -13.20 18.52
C ALA A 448 0.18 -13.85 19.87
N LEU A 449 -0.19 -13.20 20.99
CA LEU A 449 -0.08 -13.75 22.34
C LEU A 449 -0.96 -15.01 22.49
N ILE A 450 -2.21 -14.95 22.03
CA ILE A 450 -3.14 -16.08 22.09
C ILE A 450 -2.64 -17.26 21.25
N SER A 451 -2.15 -17.02 20.02
CA SER A 451 -1.51 -18.05 19.20
C SER A 451 -0.30 -18.67 19.90
N SER A 452 0.56 -17.85 20.50
CA SER A 452 1.74 -18.32 21.25
C SER A 452 1.38 -19.19 22.47
N LEU A 453 0.29 -18.87 23.18
CA LEU A 453 -0.26 -19.73 24.23
C LEU A 453 -0.85 -21.03 23.67
N ARG A 454 -1.53 -20.96 22.52
CA ARG A 454 -2.13 -22.12 21.85
C ARG A 454 -1.09 -23.06 21.28
N ASP A 455 0.09 -22.57 20.87
CA ASP A 455 1.15 -23.39 20.26
C ASP A 455 2.05 -24.12 21.25
N HIS A 456 2.05 -23.74 22.53
CA HIS A 456 2.67 -24.50 23.62
C HIS A 456 1.86 -25.78 23.97
N LYS A 457 1.62 -26.63 22.96
CA LYS A 457 0.66 -27.77 22.95
C LYS A 457 1.11 -28.95 23.82
N THR A 458 0.57 -29.07 25.02
CA THR A 458 0.76 -30.26 25.87
C THR A 458 -0.25 -31.35 25.51
N LYS A 459 0.19 -32.40 24.81
CA LYS A 459 -0.65 -33.56 24.45
C LYS A 459 -0.78 -34.53 25.62
N LEU A 460 -1.51 -34.12 26.66
CA LEU A 460 -1.77 -34.92 27.87
C LEU A 460 -3.21 -35.46 27.87
N SER A 461 -3.42 -36.67 28.39
CA SER A 461 -4.76 -37.20 28.65
C SER A 461 -5.41 -36.48 29.85
N PRO A 462 -6.75 -36.43 29.98
CA PRO A 462 -7.41 -35.73 31.09
C PRO A 462 -6.96 -36.19 32.50
N GLU A 463 -6.63 -37.49 32.62
CA GLU A 463 -6.11 -38.10 33.84
C GLU A 463 -4.62 -37.81 34.11
N ALA A 464 -3.87 -37.43 33.08
CA ALA A 464 -2.48 -36.96 33.20
C ALA A 464 -2.45 -35.46 33.53
N VAL A 465 -3.30 -34.65 32.89
CA VAL A 465 -3.44 -33.21 33.18
C VAL A 465 -3.70 -32.96 34.67
N SER A 466 -4.63 -33.71 35.28
CA SER A 466 -4.94 -33.54 36.72
C SER A 466 -3.78 -33.90 37.67
N ARG A 467 -2.79 -34.67 37.20
CA ARG A 467 -1.58 -35.02 37.95
C ARG A 467 -0.45 -34.02 37.72
N GLU A 468 -0.26 -33.56 36.48
CA GLU A 468 0.78 -32.56 36.17
C GLU A 468 0.42 -31.16 36.70
N LEU A 469 -0.86 -30.76 36.73
CA LEU A 469 -1.28 -29.53 37.41
C LEU A 469 -0.98 -29.51 38.92
N GLN A 470 -0.73 -30.68 39.54
CA GLN A 470 -0.34 -30.80 40.94
C GLN A 470 1.16 -31.10 41.11
N ASN A 471 1.93 -31.10 40.03
CA ASN A 471 3.35 -31.41 40.00
C ASN A 471 4.18 -30.11 39.84
N PRO A 472 4.67 -29.48 40.91
CA PRO A 472 5.43 -28.23 40.81
C PRO A 472 6.76 -28.36 40.04
N LEU A 473 7.22 -29.59 39.78
CA LEU A 473 8.40 -29.90 38.96
C LEU A 473 8.08 -30.13 37.47
N GLY A 474 6.80 -30.17 37.08
CA GLY A 474 6.34 -30.47 35.72
C GLY A 474 6.51 -29.34 34.70
N GLY A 475 6.96 -28.16 35.14
CA GLY A 475 6.99 -26.95 34.32
C GLY A 475 5.60 -26.31 34.17
N VAL A 476 5.49 -25.31 33.31
CA VAL A 476 4.22 -24.61 33.06
C VAL A 476 3.49 -25.30 31.92
N ILE A 477 2.20 -25.61 32.12
CA ILE A 477 1.35 -26.23 31.11
C ILE A 477 0.14 -25.36 30.81
N ILE A 478 -0.20 -25.26 29.52
CA ILE A 478 -1.52 -24.81 29.06
C ILE A 478 -2.31 -26.08 28.77
N THR A 479 -3.54 -26.20 29.28
CA THR A 479 -4.28 -27.46 29.15
C THR A 479 -5.05 -27.55 27.83
N PRO A 480 -5.40 -28.77 27.36
CA PRO A 480 -6.22 -28.96 26.18
C PRO A 480 -7.57 -28.24 26.19
N MET A 481 -8.16 -28.04 27.38
CA MET A 481 -9.42 -27.31 27.55
C MET A 481 -9.21 -25.82 27.27
N THR A 482 -8.13 -25.24 27.79
CA THR A 482 -7.76 -23.83 27.61
C THR A 482 -7.55 -23.48 26.13
N TYR A 483 -7.01 -24.39 25.29
CA TYR A 483 -6.86 -24.13 23.85
C TYR A 483 -8.19 -23.91 23.11
N THR A 484 -9.27 -24.56 23.56
CA THR A 484 -10.60 -24.37 22.96
C THR A 484 -11.14 -22.99 23.29
N TYR A 485 -11.08 -22.56 24.55
CA TYR A 485 -11.55 -21.24 24.97
C TYR A 485 -10.64 -20.10 24.51
N LEU A 486 -9.33 -20.33 24.37
CA LEU A 486 -8.43 -19.38 23.69
C LEU A 486 -8.76 -19.23 22.19
N GLY A 487 -9.46 -20.19 21.56
CA GLY A 487 -10.01 -20.02 20.21
C GLY A 487 -11.13 -18.98 20.18
N ASP A 488 -12.07 -19.06 21.12
CA ASP A 488 -13.19 -18.12 21.26
C ASP A 488 -12.71 -16.66 21.45
N VAL A 489 -11.73 -16.45 22.34
CA VAL A 489 -11.11 -15.14 22.56
C VAL A 489 -10.32 -14.65 21.32
N TYR A 490 -9.72 -15.57 20.55
CA TYR A 490 -9.07 -15.23 19.28
C TYR A 490 -10.10 -14.71 18.26
N ASP A 491 -11.25 -15.37 18.15
CA ASP A 491 -12.33 -15.00 17.24
C ASP A 491 -12.95 -13.64 17.64
N HIS A 492 -13.10 -13.36 18.94
CA HIS A 492 -13.46 -12.01 19.44
C HIS A 492 -12.43 -10.95 19.04
N CYS A 493 -11.12 -11.24 19.15
CA CYS A 493 -10.06 -10.34 18.69
C CYS A 493 -10.11 -10.09 17.18
N VAL A 494 -10.36 -11.12 16.37
CA VAL A 494 -10.51 -11.01 14.92
C VAL A 494 -11.71 -10.12 14.58
N LEU A 495 -12.88 -10.40 15.14
CA LEU A 495 -14.11 -9.62 14.96
C LEU A 495 -13.92 -8.14 15.31
N ILE A 496 -13.21 -7.82 16.39
CA ILE A 496 -12.88 -6.43 16.74
C ILE A 496 -11.98 -5.80 15.66
N THR A 497 -10.93 -6.48 15.21
CA THR A 497 -10.02 -5.94 14.18
C THR A 497 -10.68 -5.77 12.81
N GLU A 498 -11.57 -6.67 12.40
CA GLU A 498 -12.34 -6.56 11.16
C GLU A 498 -13.32 -5.38 11.21
N ASN A 499 -14.10 -5.26 12.28
CA ASN A 499 -15.00 -4.12 12.47
C ASN A 499 -14.26 -2.78 12.46
N LEU A 500 -13.13 -2.67 13.16
CA LEU A 500 -12.29 -1.46 13.15
C LEU A 500 -11.73 -1.14 11.75
N THR A 501 -11.40 -2.17 10.97
CA THR A 501 -10.95 -2.02 9.58
C THR A 501 -12.08 -1.51 8.68
N GLN A 502 -13.29 -2.08 8.79
CA GLN A 502 -14.46 -1.62 8.06
C GLN A 502 -14.83 -0.16 8.37
N ILE A 503 -14.77 0.24 9.65
CA ILE A 503 -15.02 1.61 10.09
C ILE A 503 -13.96 2.57 9.52
N LYS A 504 -12.69 2.16 9.47
CA LYS A 504 -11.58 2.91 8.86
C LYS A 504 -11.78 3.12 7.35
N GLU A 505 -12.15 2.08 6.61
CA GLU A 505 -12.38 2.22 5.16
C GLU A 505 -13.63 3.04 4.84
N SER A 506 -14.70 2.94 5.64
CA SER A 506 -15.84 3.87 5.58
C SER A 506 -15.40 5.33 5.76
N ALA A 507 -14.51 5.61 6.71
CA ALA A 507 -13.94 6.94 6.92
C ALA A 507 -13.07 7.43 5.75
N ASN A 508 -12.31 6.55 5.09
CA ASN A 508 -11.57 6.87 3.86
C ASN A 508 -12.53 7.25 2.71
N HIS A 509 -13.51 6.40 2.41
CA HIS A 509 -14.50 6.65 1.35
C HIS A 509 -15.30 7.95 1.57
N MET A 510 -15.58 8.31 2.82
CA MET A 510 -16.18 9.62 3.14
C MET A 510 -15.26 10.80 2.80
N ILE A 511 -13.95 10.69 3.00
CA ILE A 511 -12.99 11.76 2.64
C ILE A 511 -13.02 11.99 1.13
N ASP A 512 -13.00 10.91 0.34
CA ASP A 512 -13.07 10.99 -1.13
C ASP A 512 -14.42 11.56 -1.60
N LEU A 513 -15.52 11.14 -0.99
CA LEU A 513 -16.86 11.67 -1.26
C LEU A 513 -16.95 13.18 -0.95
N ILE A 514 -16.32 13.66 0.13
CA ILE A 514 -16.25 15.09 0.44
C ILE A 514 -15.51 15.84 -0.66
N PHE A 515 -14.33 15.36 -1.09
CA PHE A 515 -13.55 16.04 -2.13
C PHE A 515 -14.27 16.05 -3.48
N ASN A 516 -14.83 14.91 -3.90
CA ASN A 516 -15.58 14.78 -5.14
C ASN A 516 -16.83 15.69 -5.15
N THR A 517 -17.60 15.72 -4.07
CA THR A 517 -18.81 16.57 -3.99
C THR A 517 -18.46 18.06 -3.90
N ILE A 518 -17.36 18.43 -3.23
CA ILE A 518 -16.88 19.83 -3.20
C ILE A 518 -16.42 20.26 -4.60
N ALA A 519 -15.73 19.42 -5.35
CA ALA A 519 -15.37 19.71 -6.75
C ALA A 519 -16.62 19.89 -7.63
N THR A 520 -17.65 19.04 -7.45
CA THR A 520 -18.95 19.21 -8.12
C THR A 520 -19.61 20.55 -7.77
N TYR A 521 -19.65 20.93 -6.48
CA TYR A 521 -20.21 22.23 -6.07
C TYR A 521 -19.38 23.43 -6.56
N GLN A 522 -18.07 23.30 -6.75
CA GLN A 522 -17.25 24.34 -7.39
C GLN A 522 -17.64 24.52 -8.87
N ASN A 523 -17.79 23.41 -9.61
CA ASN A 523 -18.26 23.44 -11.00
C ASN A 523 -19.67 24.04 -11.12
N GLU A 524 -20.57 23.71 -10.20
CA GLU A 524 -21.91 24.30 -10.16
C GLU A 524 -21.87 25.80 -9.79
N SER A 525 -21.01 26.20 -8.84
CA SER A 525 -20.83 27.61 -8.47
C SER A 525 -20.31 28.46 -9.66
N MET A 526 -19.42 27.91 -10.49
CA MET A 526 -18.97 28.54 -11.72
C MET A 526 -20.10 28.69 -12.76
N LYS A 527 -20.97 27.68 -12.88
CA LYS A 527 -22.21 27.77 -13.68
C LYS A 527 -23.13 28.88 -13.14
N GLN A 528 -23.30 28.99 -11.83
CA GLN A 528 -24.12 30.04 -11.20
C GLN A 528 -23.56 31.45 -11.46
N LEU A 529 -22.25 31.67 -11.34
CA LEU A 529 -21.59 32.95 -11.66
C LEU A 529 -21.78 33.34 -13.15
N THR A 530 -21.76 32.35 -14.03
CA THR A 530 -22.03 32.52 -15.46
C THR A 530 -23.49 32.92 -15.72
N ILE A 531 -24.46 32.27 -15.05
CA ILE A 531 -25.89 32.64 -15.11
C ILE A 531 -26.11 34.08 -14.63
N VAL A 532 -25.47 34.49 -13.53
CA VAL A 532 -25.52 35.88 -13.05
C VAL A 532 -25.01 36.87 -14.10
N THR A 533 -23.92 36.54 -14.79
CA THR A 533 -23.36 37.35 -15.89
C THR A 533 -24.33 37.44 -17.07
N ILE A 534 -25.00 36.33 -17.43
CA ILE A 534 -26.03 36.28 -18.47
C ILE A 534 -27.26 37.12 -18.10
N ILE A 535 -27.67 37.14 -16.82
CA ILE A 535 -28.78 38.00 -16.34
C ILE A 535 -28.42 39.49 -16.45
N PHE A 536 -27.16 39.85 -16.20
CA PHE A 536 -26.71 41.23 -16.33
C PHE A 536 -26.51 41.69 -17.78
N LEU A 537 -26.18 40.80 -18.73
CA LEU A 537 -25.86 41.18 -20.11
C LEU A 537 -27.00 41.95 -20.83
N PRO A 538 -28.29 41.54 -20.78
CA PRO A 538 -29.40 42.33 -21.28
C PRO A 538 -29.55 43.69 -20.56
N LEU A 539 -29.30 43.73 -19.26
CA LEU A 539 -29.36 44.98 -18.50
C LEU A 539 -28.25 45.94 -18.96
N THR A 540 -27.02 45.46 -19.15
CA THR A 540 -25.89 46.23 -19.70
C THR A 540 -26.24 46.79 -21.08
N PHE A 541 -26.84 45.98 -21.95
CA PHE A 541 -27.31 46.42 -23.28
C PHE A 541 -28.40 47.51 -23.18
N ILE A 542 -29.42 47.33 -22.35
CA ILE A 542 -30.48 48.34 -22.14
C ILE A 542 -29.89 49.63 -21.55
N THR A 543 -28.98 49.55 -20.57
CA THR A 543 -28.29 50.74 -20.04
C THR A 543 -27.40 51.42 -21.08
N GLY A 544 -26.78 50.66 -21.98
CA GLY A 544 -26.01 51.22 -23.11
C GLY A 544 -26.90 51.93 -24.13
N TYR A 545 -28.09 51.37 -24.42
CA TYR A 545 -29.07 51.98 -25.33
C TYR A 545 -29.66 53.29 -24.78
N PHE A 546 -30.10 53.30 -23.52
CA PHE A 546 -30.62 54.50 -22.85
C PHE A 546 -29.54 55.49 -22.39
N GLY A 547 -28.27 55.07 -22.35
CA GLY A 547 -27.11 55.90 -21.99
C GLY A 547 -26.48 56.67 -23.16
N GLN A 548 -26.91 56.43 -24.40
CA GLN A 548 -26.46 57.18 -25.57
C GLN A 548 -27.29 58.46 -25.74
N ASN A 549 -26.62 59.61 -25.87
CA ASN A 549 -27.23 60.94 -26.04
C ASN A 549 -27.86 61.11 -27.43
N PHE A 550 -28.99 60.45 -27.68
CA PHE A 550 -29.78 60.64 -28.91
C PHE A 550 -30.57 61.96 -28.85
N GLY A 551 -30.23 62.90 -29.74
CA GLY A 551 -30.75 64.28 -29.69
C GLY A 551 -32.25 64.47 -30.00
N LYS A 552 -32.97 63.42 -30.45
CA LYS A 552 -34.44 63.39 -30.57
C LYS A 552 -34.94 61.95 -30.40
N PHE A 553 -35.75 61.70 -29.37
CA PHE A 553 -36.45 60.43 -29.17
C PHE A 553 -37.95 60.73 -29.02
N PRO A 554 -38.87 60.10 -29.78
CA PRO A 554 -40.21 60.68 -30.03
C PRO A 554 -41.19 60.81 -28.85
N GLU A 555 -40.85 60.32 -27.66
CA GLU A 555 -41.73 60.30 -26.47
C GLU A 555 -40.96 60.68 -25.17
N ALA A 556 -39.85 61.42 -25.26
CA ALA A 556 -38.81 61.45 -24.23
C ALA A 556 -38.52 62.81 -23.53
N ASP A 557 -39.52 63.67 -23.33
CA ASP A 557 -39.30 64.98 -22.66
C ASP A 557 -39.71 65.06 -21.16
N ASP A 558 -40.36 64.05 -20.57
CA ASP A 558 -40.89 64.20 -19.18
C ASP A 558 -40.66 63.04 -18.18
N ASN A 559 -40.16 61.85 -18.57
CA ASN A 559 -40.04 60.72 -17.62
C ASN A 559 -39.04 59.60 -18.01
N ASN A 560 -37.82 59.98 -18.41
CA ASN A 560 -36.80 59.05 -18.96
C ASN A 560 -36.48 57.85 -18.05
N SER A 561 -36.36 58.07 -16.73
CA SER A 561 -36.03 57.01 -15.76
C SER A 561 -37.16 55.99 -15.52
N THR A 562 -38.42 56.44 -15.49
CA THR A 562 -39.58 55.56 -15.26
C THR A 562 -39.85 54.63 -16.44
N TYR A 563 -39.54 55.05 -17.67
CA TYR A 563 -39.68 54.18 -18.84
C TYR A 563 -38.63 53.07 -18.87
N PHE A 564 -37.37 53.39 -18.53
CA PHE A 564 -36.30 52.40 -18.34
C PHE A 564 -36.71 51.30 -17.34
N TRP A 565 -37.16 51.68 -16.14
CA TRP A 565 -37.53 50.68 -15.11
C TRP A 565 -38.77 49.85 -15.47
N LYS A 566 -39.71 50.39 -16.24
CA LYS A 566 -40.87 49.64 -16.77
C LYS A 566 -40.47 48.51 -17.73
N ILE A 567 -39.34 48.63 -18.43
CA ILE A 567 -38.83 47.61 -19.35
C ILE A 567 -37.82 46.71 -18.62
N ALA A 568 -36.90 47.29 -17.85
CA ALA A 568 -35.83 46.54 -17.17
C ALA A 568 -36.36 45.53 -16.14
N ILE A 569 -37.36 45.89 -15.32
CA ILE A 569 -37.86 45.01 -14.25
C ILE A 569 -38.53 43.74 -14.82
N PRO A 570 -39.50 43.81 -15.76
CA PRO A 570 -40.13 42.62 -16.31
C PRO A 570 -39.15 41.73 -17.10
N VAL A 571 -38.17 42.33 -17.81
CA VAL A 571 -37.13 41.58 -18.52
C VAL A 571 -36.23 40.82 -17.54
N VAL A 572 -35.70 41.48 -16.51
CA VAL A 572 -34.83 40.83 -15.51
C VAL A 572 -35.60 39.75 -14.75
N VAL A 573 -36.83 40.02 -14.30
CA VAL A 573 -37.66 39.01 -13.60
C VAL A 573 -37.96 37.81 -14.50
N GLY A 574 -38.29 38.04 -15.79
CA GLY A 574 -38.50 36.96 -16.75
C GLY A 574 -37.24 36.12 -16.98
N THR A 575 -36.08 36.78 -17.12
CA THR A 575 -34.81 36.10 -17.39
C THR A 575 -34.34 35.30 -16.16
N VAL A 576 -34.52 35.84 -14.96
CA VAL A 576 -34.27 35.14 -13.68
C VAL A 576 -35.17 33.91 -13.55
N ILE A 577 -36.48 34.04 -13.75
CA ILE A 577 -37.42 32.90 -13.62
C ILE A 577 -37.10 31.80 -14.62
N VAL A 578 -36.73 32.13 -15.86
CA VAL A 578 -36.40 31.13 -16.90
C VAL A 578 -35.05 30.45 -16.64
N LEU A 579 -34.00 31.22 -16.33
CA LEU A 579 -32.64 30.67 -16.17
C LEU A 579 -32.40 30.00 -14.81
N MET A 580 -33.10 30.43 -13.75
CA MET A 580 -32.93 29.88 -12.40
C MET A 580 -34.02 28.88 -12.03
N ARG A 581 -34.92 28.47 -12.95
CA ARG A 581 -36.07 27.59 -12.63
C ARG A 581 -35.64 26.31 -11.90
N ASP A 582 -34.56 25.68 -12.37
CA ASP A 582 -34.07 24.40 -11.87
C ASP A 582 -33.40 24.61 -10.50
N ILE A 583 -32.56 25.64 -10.37
CA ILE A 583 -31.92 26.06 -9.10
C ILE A 583 -32.95 26.39 -8.01
N ILE A 584 -34.06 27.06 -8.36
CA ILE A 584 -35.15 27.40 -7.44
C ILE A 584 -35.88 26.13 -6.99
N TYR A 585 -36.14 25.20 -7.91
CA TYR A 585 -36.77 23.92 -7.61
C TYR A 585 -35.89 23.07 -6.67
N ASP A 586 -34.62 22.88 -7.01
CA ASP A 586 -33.67 22.09 -6.24
C ASP A 586 -33.40 22.69 -4.85
N SER A 587 -33.34 24.03 -4.76
CA SER A 587 -33.25 24.74 -3.47
C SER A 587 -34.47 24.47 -2.58
N CYS A 588 -35.68 24.42 -3.15
CA CYS A 588 -36.89 24.10 -2.41
C CYS A 588 -36.90 22.63 -1.94
N VAL A 589 -36.58 21.68 -2.83
CA VAL A 589 -36.50 20.25 -2.50
C VAL A 589 -35.48 20.01 -1.39
N THR A 590 -34.28 20.58 -1.53
CA THR A 590 -33.20 20.47 -0.54
C THR A 590 -33.62 21.05 0.82
N PHE A 591 -34.34 22.17 0.84
CA PHE A 591 -34.87 22.77 2.08
C PHE A 591 -35.86 21.84 2.81
N PHE A 592 -36.77 21.20 2.09
CA PHE A 592 -37.71 20.24 2.69
C PHE A 592 -37.02 18.95 3.17
N GLN A 593 -36.06 18.42 2.40
CA GLN A 593 -35.26 17.25 2.81
C GLN A 593 -34.45 17.53 4.08
N ARG A 594 -33.76 18.67 4.16
CA ARG A 594 -33.03 19.10 5.37
C ARG A 594 -33.95 19.16 6.60
N ARG A 595 -35.16 19.73 6.45
CA ARG A 595 -36.14 19.80 7.55
C ARG A 595 -36.63 18.43 8.02
N HIS A 596 -36.80 17.47 7.10
CA HIS A 596 -37.20 16.11 7.43
C HIS A 596 -36.11 15.35 8.20
N ILE A 597 -34.85 15.40 7.72
CA ILE A 597 -33.71 14.71 8.33
C ILE A 597 -33.42 15.23 9.73
N VAL A 598 -33.47 16.56 9.95
CA VAL A 598 -33.29 17.16 11.29
C VAL A 598 -34.37 16.69 12.28
N GLY A 599 -35.61 16.48 11.82
CA GLY A 599 -36.69 15.91 12.63
C GLY A 599 -36.43 14.48 13.09
N ILE A 600 -35.84 13.64 12.22
CA ILE A 600 -35.44 12.26 12.56
C ILE A 600 -34.28 12.27 13.57
N ARG A 601 -33.29 13.14 13.38
CA ARG A 601 -32.14 13.29 14.28
C ARG A 601 -32.56 13.68 15.72
N LYS A 602 -33.45 14.66 15.89
CA LYS A 602 -33.95 15.04 17.24
C LYS A 602 -34.67 13.88 17.94
N ARG A 603 -35.41 13.03 17.21
CA ARG A 603 -36.07 11.83 17.79
C ARG A 603 -35.06 10.76 18.22
N LYS A 604 -34.11 10.36 17.36
CA LYS A 604 -33.10 9.33 17.70
C LYS A 604 -32.21 9.74 18.89
N LYS A 605 -31.83 11.03 19.00
CA LYS A 605 -30.93 11.50 20.07
C LYS A 605 -31.56 11.39 21.47
N SER A 606 -32.89 11.61 21.58
CA SER A 606 -33.63 11.45 22.83
C SER A 606 -33.73 9.99 23.31
N THR A 607 -33.85 9.03 22.38
CA THR A 607 -33.95 7.61 22.74
C THR A 607 -32.60 6.98 23.08
N ARG A 608 -31.51 7.42 22.43
CA ARG A 608 -30.17 6.84 22.64
C ARG A 608 -29.54 7.18 23.99
N LEU A 609 -29.72 8.40 24.52
CA LEU A 609 -29.16 8.77 25.82
C LEU A 609 -29.71 7.94 26.99
N ALA A 610 -30.93 7.40 26.87
CA ALA A 610 -31.53 6.54 27.89
C ALA A 610 -30.96 5.10 27.90
N ASN A 611 -30.44 4.61 26.78
CA ASN A 611 -29.92 3.24 26.67
C ASN A 611 -28.43 3.12 27.06
N ILE A 612 -27.69 4.23 27.05
CA ILE A 612 -26.27 4.27 27.47
C ILE A 612 -26.14 4.24 29.01
N THR A 613 -27.24 4.48 29.75
CA THR A 613 -27.26 4.57 31.22
C THR A 613 -27.60 3.27 31.96
N THR A 614 -27.75 2.14 31.27
CA THR A 614 -28.01 0.83 31.89
C THR A 614 -26.86 -0.15 31.63
N PRO A 615 -26.23 -0.75 32.67
CA PRO A 615 -25.18 -1.74 32.50
C PRO A 615 -25.76 -3.01 31.86
N LEU A 616 -25.14 -3.45 30.76
CA LEU A 616 -25.67 -4.49 29.88
C LEU A 616 -25.24 -5.90 30.34
N LEU A 617 -25.51 -6.21 31.62
CA LEU A 617 -25.23 -7.51 32.25
C LEU A 617 -26.42 -8.00 33.10
N ALA A 618 -27.60 -8.13 32.48
CA ALA A 618 -28.72 -8.90 33.01
C ALA A 618 -29.65 -9.42 31.90
N ASP A 619 -30.13 -10.65 32.07
CA ASP A 619 -31.21 -11.33 31.33
C ASP A 619 -31.18 -11.36 29.79
N HIS A 620 -30.52 -12.40 29.26
CA HIS A 620 -31.09 -13.15 28.14
C HIS A 620 -31.15 -14.66 28.43
N ARG A 621 -32.27 -15.06 29.05
CA ARG A 621 -32.86 -16.40 28.89
C ARG A 621 -34.37 -16.24 28.72
N ARG A 622 -34.92 -17.01 27.75
CA ARG A 622 -36.34 -17.28 27.52
C ARG A 622 -37.18 -16.10 26.97
N ASP A 623 -38.20 -16.33 26.14
CA ASP A 623 -38.78 -17.58 25.61
C ASP A 623 -39.06 -17.50 24.10
N SER A 624 -39.02 -18.67 23.45
CA SER A 624 -39.50 -18.88 22.09
C SER A 624 -40.89 -19.54 22.12
N ALA A 625 -41.96 -18.77 21.85
CA ALA A 625 -43.29 -19.30 21.55
C ALA A 625 -44.15 -18.25 20.80
N ASP A 626 -45.06 -18.75 19.96
CA ASP A 626 -46.26 -18.10 19.42
C ASP A 626 -46.12 -16.82 18.55
N SER A 627 -46.18 -16.98 17.22
CA SER A 627 -47.49 -16.87 16.53
C SER A 627 -47.43 -17.31 15.05
N GLU A 628 -48.48 -17.99 14.61
CA GLU A 628 -48.74 -18.32 13.19
C GLU A 628 -49.34 -17.12 12.43
N GLY A 629 -49.19 -17.04 11.10
CA GLY A 629 -49.99 -16.11 10.28
C GLY A 629 -49.47 -15.73 8.89
N LEU A 630 -49.83 -16.51 7.88
CA LEU A 630 -49.83 -16.12 6.44
C LEU A 630 -51.18 -15.44 6.08
N PRO A 631 -51.41 -14.90 4.86
CA PRO A 631 -50.53 -14.14 3.94
C PRO A 631 -51.23 -12.92 3.23
N GLY A 632 -50.47 -12.08 2.51
CA GLY A 632 -50.87 -11.58 1.17
C GLY A 632 -51.49 -10.17 0.99
N SER A 633 -51.30 -9.63 -0.22
CA SER A 633 -51.89 -8.40 -0.83
C SER A 633 -51.57 -7.04 -0.13
N GLU A 634 -51.40 -5.91 -0.81
CA GLU A 634 -52.17 -5.37 -1.95
C GLU A 634 -51.32 -4.52 -2.93
N GLU A 635 -51.39 -4.86 -4.22
CA GLU A 635 -51.48 -3.84 -5.27
C GLU A 635 -52.96 -3.40 -5.34
N ASP A 636 -53.28 -2.13 -5.04
CA ASP A 636 -54.22 -1.32 -5.83
C ASP A 636 -54.46 0.06 -5.19
N ALA A 637 -53.74 1.07 -5.68
CA ALA A 637 -54.13 2.47 -5.47
C ALA A 637 -53.59 3.35 -6.61
N LEU A 638 -54.32 3.42 -7.73
CA LEU A 638 -54.83 4.65 -8.38
C LEU A 638 -55.19 4.46 -9.87
N ARG A 639 -56.48 4.13 -10.14
CA ARG A 639 -57.14 4.35 -11.44
C ARG A 639 -58.57 4.86 -11.26
N GLY A 640 -59.00 5.80 -12.12
CA GLY A 640 -60.36 6.40 -12.20
C GLY A 640 -60.45 7.80 -11.54
N GLN A 641 -60.75 8.94 -12.19
CA GLN A 641 -61.88 9.35 -13.08
C GLN A 641 -63.25 9.34 -12.37
N SER A 642 -64.19 10.31 -12.49
CA SER A 642 -64.32 11.62 -13.20
C SER A 642 -65.45 12.47 -12.49
N GLY A 643 -65.94 13.66 -12.88
CA GLY A 643 -65.67 14.59 -14.01
C GLY A 643 -66.79 15.64 -14.26
N SER A 644 -66.44 16.78 -14.90
CA SER A 644 -67.31 17.79 -15.58
C SER A 644 -68.23 18.78 -14.81
N THR A 645 -68.14 20.10 -15.10
CA THR A 645 -69.05 20.86 -16.01
C THR A 645 -68.80 22.39 -16.11
N GLN A 646 -68.76 22.93 -17.35
CA GLN A 646 -69.15 24.30 -17.87
C GLN A 646 -68.62 25.61 -17.20
N SER A 647 -68.51 26.80 -17.83
CA SER A 647 -68.99 27.35 -19.12
C SER A 647 -68.14 28.50 -19.76
N SER A 648 -68.04 28.51 -21.10
CA SER A 648 -67.89 29.63 -22.09
C SER A 648 -67.32 31.04 -21.75
N ARG A 649 -66.37 31.54 -22.57
CA ARG A 649 -66.55 32.67 -23.54
C ARG A 649 -65.35 32.84 -24.50
N SER A 650 -65.48 33.69 -25.53
CA SER A 650 -64.75 33.57 -26.82
C SER A 650 -64.07 34.84 -27.38
N TRP A 651 -62.91 34.64 -28.06
CA TRP A 651 -62.40 35.41 -29.24
C TRP A 651 -61.93 36.89 -29.01
N PRO A 652 -61.18 37.51 -29.96
CA PRO A 652 -59.84 37.08 -30.43
C PRO A 652 -58.80 38.24 -30.57
N SER A 653 -57.50 37.98 -30.37
CA SER A 653 -56.43 38.91 -30.81
C SER A 653 -55.05 38.26 -31.09
N ARG A 654 -54.84 37.00 -30.68
CA ARG A 654 -53.48 36.45 -30.48
C ARG A 654 -52.77 35.83 -31.68
N LEU A 655 -53.25 35.98 -32.91
CA LEU A 655 -52.56 35.37 -34.07
C LEU A 655 -51.16 36.00 -34.32
N ARG A 656 -51.05 37.33 -34.13
CA ARG A 656 -49.77 38.06 -34.28
C ARG A 656 -48.81 37.80 -33.11
N GLU A 657 -49.35 37.68 -31.90
CA GLU A 657 -48.57 37.34 -30.69
C GLU A 657 -48.02 35.92 -30.77
N VAL A 658 -48.81 34.94 -31.22
CA VAL A 658 -48.36 33.54 -31.38
C VAL A 658 -47.28 33.42 -32.47
N LEU A 659 -47.39 34.14 -33.59
CA LEU A 659 -46.34 34.16 -34.62
C LEU A 659 -45.03 34.82 -34.13
N LEU A 660 -45.12 35.93 -33.41
CA LEU A 660 -43.93 36.57 -32.81
C LEU A 660 -43.32 35.70 -31.70
N PHE A 661 -44.13 35.02 -30.90
CA PHE A 661 -43.67 34.10 -29.87
C PHE A 661 -43.00 32.86 -30.47
N ALA A 662 -43.57 32.27 -31.53
CA ALA A 662 -42.95 31.16 -32.25
C ALA A 662 -41.62 31.56 -32.91
N TRP A 663 -41.54 32.75 -33.50
CA TRP A 663 -40.30 33.25 -34.10
C TRP A 663 -39.23 33.58 -33.05
N ALA A 664 -39.61 34.21 -31.93
CA ALA A 664 -38.73 34.45 -30.81
C ALA A 664 -38.24 33.14 -30.18
N LEU A 665 -39.12 32.14 -30.04
CA LEU A 665 -38.78 30.83 -29.47
C LEU A 665 -37.80 30.06 -30.38
N LEU A 666 -38.01 30.10 -31.71
CA LEU A 666 -37.05 29.57 -32.70
C LEU A 666 -35.72 30.31 -32.68
N ALA A 667 -35.72 31.64 -32.53
CA ALA A 667 -34.50 32.43 -32.42
C ALA A 667 -33.74 32.13 -31.12
N THR A 668 -34.43 32.01 -29.98
CA THR A 668 -33.79 31.57 -28.72
C THR A 668 -33.34 30.12 -28.77
N ALA A 669 -34.04 29.22 -29.46
CA ALA A 669 -33.60 27.86 -29.67
C ALA A 669 -32.34 27.82 -30.55
N ALA A 670 -32.28 28.60 -31.63
CA ALA A 670 -31.09 28.74 -32.45
C ALA A 670 -29.90 29.33 -31.67
N VAL A 671 -30.12 30.35 -30.84
CA VAL A 671 -29.09 30.95 -29.98
C VAL A 671 -28.66 30.00 -28.86
N LEU A 672 -29.57 29.21 -28.27
CA LEU A 672 -29.24 28.19 -27.28
C LEU A 672 -28.49 27.02 -27.91
N VAL A 673 -28.86 26.57 -29.11
CA VAL A 673 -28.10 25.56 -29.86
C VAL A 673 -26.71 26.09 -30.23
N LEU A 674 -26.59 27.34 -30.67
CA LEU A 674 -25.28 27.99 -30.91
C LEU A 674 -24.47 28.16 -29.62
N ALA A 675 -25.10 28.56 -28.50
CA ALA A 675 -24.42 28.74 -27.23
C ALA A 675 -23.99 27.40 -26.61
N VAL A 676 -24.82 26.36 -26.71
CA VAL A 676 -24.45 24.99 -26.32
C VAL A 676 -23.38 24.44 -27.26
N TRP A 677 -23.44 24.70 -28.57
CA TRP A 677 -22.38 24.30 -29.51
C TRP A 677 -21.04 25.00 -29.23
N VAL A 678 -21.07 26.30 -28.95
CA VAL A 678 -19.87 27.08 -28.56
C VAL A 678 -19.36 26.67 -27.17
N SER A 679 -20.23 26.51 -26.19
CA SER A 679 -19.86 26.15 -24.82
C SER A 679 -19.40 24.69 -24.71
N HIS A 680 -19.99 23.77 -25.48
CA HIS A 680 -19.50 22.40 -25.58
C HIS A 680 -18.09 22.38 -26.18
N LYS A 681 -17.84 23.20 -27.22
CA LYS A 681 -16.53 23.41 -27.85
C LYS A 681 -15.51 24.16 -26.94
N GLN A 682 -15.96 24.76 -25.83
CA GLN A 682 -15.10 25.43 -24.82
C GLN A 682 -14.91 24.61 -23.53
N GLN A 683 -15.83 23.71 -23.19
CA GLN A 683 -15.70 22.82 -22.02
C GLN A 683 -15.07 21.47 -22.35
N THR A 684 -15.11 21.03 -23.61
CA THR A 684 -14.03 20.17 -24.09
C THR A 684 -12.77 21.04 -24.12
N ASN A 685 -11.77 20.69 -23.32
CA ASN A 685 -10.39 20.92 -23.74
C ASN A 685 -10.17 20.06 -24.99
N ASN A 686 -10.63 20.57 -26.14
CA ASN A 686 -9.98 20.22 -27.37
C ASN A 686 -8.54 20.71 -27.19
N PHE A 687 -7.62 19.76 -27.00
CA PHE A 687 -6.46 19.76 -27.88
C PHE A 687 -6.98 20.15 -29.27
N ASP A 688 -6.46 21.22 -29.85
CA ASP A 688 -6.73 21.53 -31.25
C ASP A 688 -6.38 20.26 -32.01
N LYS A 689 -7.41 19.50 -32.43
CA LYS A 689 -7.26 18.13 -32.92
C LYS A 689 -6.15 18.18 -33.96
N PRO A 690 -4.97 17.56 -33.73
CA PRO A 690 -3.82 17.91 -34.54
C PRO A 690 -4.18 17.67 -36.01
N ALA A 691 -3.86 18.62 -36.87
CA ALA A 691 -4.41 18.64 -38.22
C ALA A 691 -3.32 18.22 -39.22
N GLY A 692 -3.40 16.98 -39.70
CA GLY A 692 -2.47 16.44 -40.70
C GLY A 692 -1.89 15.07 -40.36
N LYS A 693 -0.98 14.62 -41.23
CA LYS A 693 -0.19 13.39 -41.09
C LYS A 693 0.68 13.46 -39.83
N ARG A 694 0.66 12.42 -38.99
CA ARG A 694 1.57 12.26 -37.84
C ARG A 694 2.02 10.83 -37.64
N ASN A 695 3.11 10.64 -36.92
CA ASN A 695 3.62 9.36 -36.47
C ASN A 695 3.50 9.25 -34.94
N LEU A 696 3.23 8.05 -34.42
CA LEU A 696 3.30 7.78 -32.98
C LEU A 696 4.18 6.55 -32.76
N VAL A 697 5.20 6.70 -31.93
CA VAL A 697 6.01 5.58 -31.44
C VAL A 697 5.68 5.39 -29.97
N PHE A 698 5.21 4.20 -29.62
CA PHE A 698 5.03 3.77 -28.25
C PHE A 698 6.14 2.76 -27.92
N MET A 699 6.88 2.98 -26.83
CA MET A 699 7.90 2.04 -26.39
C MET A 699 7.55 1.44 -25.04
N VAL A 700 7.55 0.12 -24.94
CA VAL A 700 7.39 -0.61 -23.68
C VAL A 700 8.75 -1.09 -23.21
N SER A 701 9.01 -1.00 -21.91
CA SER A 701 10.21 -1.53 -21.26
C SER A 701 9.75 -2.52 -20.20
N ASP A 702 9.45 -3.75 -20.60
CA ASP A 702 8.84 -4.76 -19.73
C ASP A 702 9.67 -4.93 -18.44
N GLY A 703 9.03 -4.97 -17.28
CA GLY A 703 9.69 -5.11 -15.97
C GLY A 703 10.61 -3.96 -15.51
N MET A 704 10.74 -2.86 -16.26
CA MET A 704 11.70 -1.78 -15.98
C MET A 704 11.23 -0.74 -14.95
N GLY A 705 11.44 -1.02 -13.66
CA GLY A 705 11.23 -0.05 -12.58
C GLY A 705 12.33 1.02 -12.40
N PRO A 706 12.11 2.00 -11.49
CA PRO A 706 13.07 3.09 -11.22
C PRO A 706 14.43 2.63 -10.66
N ALA A 707 14.47 1.45 -10.02
CA ALA A 707 15.71 0.83 -9.55
C ALA A 707 16.61 0.40 -10.72
N SER A 708 16.03 -0.12 -11.80
CA SER A 708 16.72 -0.58 -13.01
C SER A 708 17.51 0.55 -13.69
N LEU A 709 16.92 1.74 -13.80
CA LEU A 709 17.66 2.94 -14.24
C LEU A 709 18.83 3.28 -13.32
N SER A 710 18.60 3.23 -12.01
CA SER A 710 19.61 3.66 -11.02
C SER A 710 20.83 2.72 -11.03
N LEU A 711 20.59 1.42 -11.13
CA LEU A 711 21.62 0.41 -11.34
C LEU A 711 22.39 0.66 -12.65
N THR A 712 21.66 0.77 -13.77
CA THR A 712 22.24 0.90 -15.11
C THR A 712 23.03 2.20 -15.30
N ARG A 713 22.53 3.32 -14.78
CA ARG A 713 23.20 4.63 -14.87
C ARG A 713 24.60 4.56 -14.24
N SER A 714 24.69 4.07 -13.01
CA SER A 714 25.97 4.04 -12.29
C SER A 714 26.87 2.85 -12.71
N PHE A 715 26.30 1.78 -13.28
CA PHE A 715 27.05 0.78 -14.03
C PHE A 715 27.74 1.40 -15.25
N ARG A 716 26.99 2.12 -16.10
CA ARG A 716 27.51 2.80 -17.29
C ARG A 716 28.57 3.84 -16.94
N GLN A 717 28.34 4.66 -15.92
CA GLN A 717 29.32 5.63 -15.40
C GLN A 717 30.65 4.95 -15.04
N HIS A 718 30.59 3.78 -14.40
CA HIS A 718 31.77 2.99 -14.05
C HIS A 718 32.48 2.41 -15.30
N THR A 719 31.75 1.77 -16.21
CA THR A 719 32.34 1.07 -17.37
C THR A 719 32.89 2.02 -18.43
N GLU A 720 32.26 3.19 -18.63
CA GLU A 720 32.69 4.20 -19.61
C GLU A 720 33.61 5.29 -18.99
N GLY A 721 33.83 5.27 -17.66
CA GLY A 721 34.70 6.24 -16.97
C GLY A 721 34.13 7.67 -16.94
N LEU A 722 32.81 7.80 -16.85
CA LEU A 722 32.08 9.07 -16.96
C LEU A 722 31.98 9.79 -15.61
N GLU A 723 31.69 11.10 -15.66
CA GLU A 723 31.41 11.87 -14.45
C GLU A 723 30.07 11.48 -13.81
N TYR A 724 29.96 11.64 -12.49
CA TYR A 724 28.74 11.34 -11.72
C TYR A 724 27.48 12.10 -12.18
N GLY A 725 27.65 13.18 -12.95
CA GLY A 725 26.56 13.96 -13.55
C GLY A 725 26.06 13.45 -14.90
N ASP A 726 26.73 12.45 -15.51
CA ASP A 726 26.22 11.84 -16.73
C ASP A 726 24.98 10.99 -16.45
N THR A 727 24.02 11.03 -17.37
CA THR A 727 22.71 10.40 -17.24
C THR A 727 22.34 9.70 -18.55
N LEU A 728 21.48 8.69 -18.45
CA LEU A 728 20.95 7.97 -19.60
C LEU A 728 20.13 8.92 -20.51
N THR A 729 19.81 8.48 -21.72
CA THR A 729 18.93 9.23 -22.62
C THR A 729 17.52 9.33 -22.03
N LEU A 730 17.04 8.23 -21.45
CA LEU A 730 15.77 8.12 -20.73
C LEU A 730 15.66 9.16 -19.59
N ASP A 731 16.71 9.32 -18.77
CA ASP A 731 16.74 10.28 -17.66
C ASP A 731 16.44 11.73 -18.11
N LYS A 732 16.88 12.10 -19.32
CA LYS A 732 16.69 13.44 -19.90
C LYS A 732 15.26 13.67 -20.41
N HIS A 733 14.50 12.59 -20.57
CA HIS A 733 13.15 12.55 -21.15
C HIS A 733 12.08 12.09 -20.15
N PHE A 734 12.43 11.97 -18.86
CA PHE A 734 11.50 11.64 -17.80
C PHE A 734 10.35 12.65 -17.71
N TRP A 735 9.11 12.15 -17.76
CA TRP A 735 7.90 12.94 -17.92
C TRP A 735 6.91 12.76 -16.77
N GLY A 736 6.84 11.56 -16.21
CA GLY A 736 5.90 11.18 -15.16
C GLY A 736 6.11 9.75 -14.67
N THR A 737 5.10 9.21 -14.01
CA THR A 737 5.06 7.83 -13.50
C THR A 737 3.68 7.22 -13.76
N SER A 738 3.65 5.93 -14.05
CA SER A 738 2.45 5.14 -14.27
C SER A 738 2.23 4.19 -13.10
N ARG A 739 1.00 4.17 -12.57
CA ARG A 739 0.50 3.09 -11.71
C ARG A 739 0.10 1.90 -12.59
N THR A 740 0.31 0.69 -12.09
CA THR A 740 0.37 -0.50 -12.96
C THR A 740 -0.69 -1.56 -12.69
N ARG A 741 -1.27 -1.60 -11.47
CA ARG A 741 -2.19 -2.65 -10.99
C ARG A 741 -3.24 -3.14 -12.01
N SER A 742 -3.59 -4.41 -11.96
CA SER A 742 -4.66 -4.96 -12.81
C SER A 742 -6.04 -4.85 -12.12
N SER A 743 -7.07 -5.42 -12.75
CA SER A 743 -8.40 -5.57 -12.16
C SER A 743 -8.49 -6.77 -11.21
N SER A 744 -7.66 -7.81 -11.40
CA SER A 744 -7.65 -9.04 -10.60
C SER A 744 -6.56 -9.06 -9.52
N SER A 745 -5.54 -8.20 -9.60
CA SER A 745 -4.41 -8.14 -8.66
C SER A 745 -3.90 -6.72 -8.45
N LEU A 746 -3.24 -6.49 -7.31
CA LEU A 746 -2.47 -5.26 -7.05
C LEU A 746 -1.14 -5.24 -7.82
N VAL A 747 -0.64 -6.42 -8.21
CA VAL A 747 0.53 -6.61 -9.07
C VAL A 747 0.05 -7.11 -10.44
N THR A 748 0.25 -6.33 -11.48
CA THR A 748 -0.14 -6.71 -12.85
C THR A 748 0.84 -7.70 -13.45
N ASP A 749 0.41 -8.43 -14.48
CA ASP A 749 1.32 -9.02 -15.46
C ASP A 749 1.38 -8.16 -16.74
N SER A 750 2.31 -8.48 -17.64
CA SER A 750 2.49 -7.81 -18.93
C SER A 750 1.21 -7.81 -19.77
N ALA A 751 0.39 -8.89 -19.72
CA ALA A 751 -0.86 -8.97 -20.47
C ALA A 751 -1.91 -7.94 -20.00
N ALA A 752 -2.15 -7.85 -18.68
CA ALA A 752 -3.06 -6.83 -18.15
C ALA A 752 -2.50 -5.41 -18.25
N GLY A 753 -1.16 -5.25 -18.15
CA GLY A 753 -0.46 -3.98 -18.31
C GLY A 753 -0.56 -3.44 -19.74
N ALA A 754 -0.19 -4.27 -20.73
CA ALA A 754 -0.27 -3.93 -22.15
C ALA A 754 -1.73 -3.77 -22.63
N THR A 755 -2.69 -4.55 -22.13
CA THR A 755 -4.12 -4.32 -22.38
C THR A 755 -4.57 -2.94 -21.90
N ALA A 756 -4.02 -2.43 -20.79
CA ALA A 756 -4.33 -1.08 -20.34
C ALA A 756 -3.78 0.00 -21.29
N PHE A 757 -2.58 -0.20 -21.86
CA PHE A 757 -2.03 0.69 -22.90
C PHE A 757 -2.78 0.60 -24.23
N SER A 758 -3.19 -0.61 -24.62
CA SER A 758 -3.75 -0.85 -25.95
C SER A 758 -5.24 -0.54 -26.02
N CYS A 759 -6.04 -0.94 -25.02
CA CYS A 759 -7.49 -0.74 -24.95
C CYS A 759 -7.91 0.50 -24.13
N ALA A 760 -6.99 1.16 -23.42
CA ALA A 760 -7.30 2.19 -22.42
C ALA A 760 -8.24 1.70 -21.29
N ARG A 761 -8.18 0.41 -20.93
CA ARG A 761 -9.09 -0.25 -19.97
C ARG A 761 -8.33 -1.26 -19.11
N LYS A 762 -8.65 -1.32 -17.81
CA LYS A 762 -8.08 -2.35 -16.91
C LYS A 762 -8.61 -3.75 -17.26
N SER A 763 -7.72 -4.74 -17.21
CA SER A 763 -8.07 -6.16 -17.35
C SER A 763 -7.47 -7.04 -16.25
N TYR A 764 -7.78 -8.34 -16.27
CA TYR A 764 -7.28 -9.37 -15.36
C TYR A 764 -5.94 -9.93 -15.84
N ASN A 765 -5.09 -10.40 -14.92
CA ASN A 765 -3.77 -10.92 -15.29
C ASN A 765 -3.88 -12.09 -16.29
N GLY A 766 -3.02 -12.09 -17.31
CA GLY A 766 -3.02 -13.05 -18.40
C GLY A 766 -3.98 -12.73 -19.56
N ALA A 767 -4.85 -11.71 -19.45
CA ALA A 767 -5.78 -11.33 -20.52
C ALA A 767 -5.09 -10.62 -21.69
N ILE A 768 -5.29 -11.11 -22.92
CA ILE A 768 -4.82 -10.44 -24.14
C ILE A 768 -5.98 -9.69 -24.78
N SER A 769 -6.06 -8.37 -24.59
CA SER A 769 -7.12 -7.51 -25.14
C SER A 769 -8.55 -7.98 -24.83
N MET A 770 -8.72 -8.69 -23.71
CA MET A 770 -10.01 -9.08 -23.15
C MET A 770 -10.30 -8.23 -21.91
N LEU A 771 -11.57 -8.07 -21.54
CA LEU A 771 -12.01 -7.38 -20.31
C LEU A 771 -12.57 -8.39 -19.29
N PRO A 772 -12.73 -8.00 -18.00
CA PRO A 772 -13.42 -8.82 -17.02
C PRO A 772 -14.80 -9.25 -17.51
N GLY A 773 -15.09 -10.56 -17.47
CA GLY A 773 -16.26 -11.15 -18.12
C GLY A 773 -16.01 -11.70 -19.53
N TYR A 774 -14.75 -11.82 -19.96
CA TYR A 774 -14.33 -12.44 -21.23
C TYR A 774 -14.90 -11.77 -22.50
N THR A 775 -15.06 -10.45 -22.49
CA THR A 775 -15.45 -9.67 -23.67
C THR A 775 -14.23 -8.97 -24.29
N PRO A 776 -14.03 -9.01 -25.62
CA PRO A 776 -12.90 -8.33 -26.26
C PRO A 776 -13.02 -6.81 -26.14
N CYS A 777 -11.88 -6.14 -25.94
CA CYS A 777 -11.71 -4.70 -26.18
C CYS A 777 -10.89 -4.48 -27.44
N GLY A 778 -11.28 -3.49 -28.25
CA GLY A 778 -10.48 -3.07 -29.39
C GLY A 778 -9.24 -2.32 -28.94
N THR A 779 -8.19 -2.34 -29.75
CA THR A 779 -6.91 -1.70 -29.43
C THR A 779 -6.68 -0.41 -30.22
N VAL A 780 -5.73 0.41 -29.73
CA VAL A 780 -5.27 1.61 -30.43
C VAL A 780 -4.58 1.29 -31.76
N LEU A 781 -3.90 0.14 -31.90
CA LEU A 781 -3.26 -0.28 -33.15
C LEU A 781 -4.31 -0.64 -34.19
N GLU A 782 -5.34 -1.40 -33.81
CA GLU A 782 -6.46 -1.75 -34.69
C GLU A 782 -7.23 -0.50 -35.14
N ALA A 783 -7.50 0.41 -34.19
CA ALA A 783 -8.16 1.68 -34.48
C ALA A 783 -7.30 2.57 -35.38
N ALA A 784 -5.98 2.56 -35.23
CA ALA A 784 -5.03 3.23 -36.12
C ALA A 784 -5.06 2.61 -37.53
N LYS A 785 -5.00 1.28 -37.65
CA LYS A 785 -5.11 0.59 -38.93
C LYS A 785 -6.41 0.93 -39.65
N LYS A 786 -7.54 0.85 -38.94
CA LYS A 786 -8.88 1.17 -39.46
C LYS A 786 -9.01 2.65 -39.87
N ALA A 787 -8.26 3.54 -39.23
CA ALA A 787 -8.15 4.95 -39.62
C ALA A 787 -7.13 5.24 -40.74
N GLY A 788 -6.47 4.21 -41.29
CA GLY A 788 -5.54 4.29 -42.43
C GLY A 788 -4.07 4.51 -42.07
N TYR A 789 -3.69 4.40 -40.79
CA TYR A 789 -2.27 4.37 -40.41
C TYR A 789 -1.63 3.04 -40.80
N VAL A 790 -0.33 3.06 -41.11
CA VAL A 790 0.48 1.85 -41.22
C VAL A 790 0.92 1.44 -39.82
N THR A 791 0.92 0.15 -39.51
CA THR A 791 1.10 -0.38 -38.14
C THR A 791 2.29 -1.32 -38.04
N GLY A 792 3.03 -1.27 -36.93
CA GLY A 792 4.16 -2.18 -36.70
C GLY A 792 4.39 -2.55 -35.24
N LEU A 793 4.98 -3.74 -35.05
CA LEU A 793 5.42 -4.33 -33.79
C LEU A 793 6.91 -4.72 -33.91
N VAL A 794 7.71 -4.36 -32.92
CA VAL A 794 9.14 -4.72 -32.83
C VAL A 794 9.49 -5.13 -31.40
N VAL A 795 9.96 -6.35 -31.18
CA VAL A 795 10.20 -6.90 -29.83
C VAL A 795 11.51 -7.70 -29.79
N THR A 796 12.05 -7.99 -28.59
CA THR A 796 13.17 -8.94 -28.44
C THR A 796 12.76 -10.33 -27.96
N THR A 797 11.53 -10.50 -27.48
CA THR A 797 10.92 -11.80 -27.15
C THR A 797 10.19 -12.40 -28.36
N ASP A 798 9.38 -13.43 -28.12
CA ASP A 798 8.40 -13.94 -29.07
C ASP A 798 7.43 -12.83 -29.52
N ILE A 799 7.17 -12.71 -30.83
CA ILE A 799 6.20 -11.72 -31.33
C ILE A 799 4.78 -11.98 -30.78
N THR A 800 4.51 -13.22 -30.37
CA THR A 800 3.27 -13.71 -29.77
C THR A 800 3.20 -13.56 -28.25
N ASP A 801 4.21 -12.99 -27.59
CA ASP A 801 4.19 -12.72 -26.15
C ASP A 801 3.19 -11.60 -25.81
N ALA A 802 2.89 -11.43 -24.54
CA ALA A 802 1.73 -10.68 -24.09
C ALA A 802 1.70 -9.22 -24.55
N THR A 803 2.81 -8.50 -24.48
CA THR A 803 2.88 -7.08 -24.83
C THR A 803 2.55 -6.81 -26.30
N PRO A 804 3.25 -7.40 -27.31
CA PRO A 804 2.86 -7.25 -28.72
C PRO A 804 1.45 -7.81 -29.00
N ALA A 805 1.12 -8.97 -28.45
CA ALA A 805 -0.19 -9.61 -28.65
C ALA A 805 -1.36 -8.70 -28.21
N CYS A 806 -1.21 -7.97 -27.10
CA CYS A 806 -2.22 -7.02 -26.62
C CYS A 806 -2.50 -5.85 -27.56
N PHE A 807 -1.71 -5.63 -28.61
CA PHE A 807 -2.03 -4.64 -29.65
C PHE A 807 -2.73 -5.24 -30.88
N ALA A 808 -2.69 -6.56 -31.10
CA ALA A 808 -3.09 -7.17 -32.37
C ALA A 808 -4.01 -8.41 -32.26
N SER A 809 -4.24 -8.93 -31.06
CA SER A 809 -4.97 -10.19 -30.82
C SER A 809 -5.95 -10.08 -29.64
N HIS A 810 -6.93 -11.00 -29.59
CA HIS A 810 -7.88 -11.18 -28.48
C HIS A 810 -7.96 -12.66 -28.08
N VAL A 811 -7.38 -13.00 -26.93
CA VAL A 811 -7.47 -14.34 -26.32
C VAL A 811 -7.64 -14.24 -24.81
N ASN A 812 -8.31 -15.22 -24.21
CA ASN A 812 -8.60 -15.21 -22.77
C ASN A 812 -7.32 -15.28 -21.93
N TYR A 813 -6.30 -16.02 -22.40
CA TYR A 813 -5.08 -16.27 -21.66
C TYR A 813 -3.83 -16.15 -22.57
N ARG A 814 -2.78 -15.46 -22.09
CA ARG A 814 -1.51 -15.23 -22.82
C ARG A 814 -0.80 -16.51 -23.27
N ILE A 815 -1.10 -17.65 -22.62
CA ILE A 815 -0.59 -18.97 -22.99
C ILE A 815 -1.08 -19.46 -24.37
N GLN A 816 -2.10 -18.83 -24.95
CA GLN A 816 -2.70 -19.21 -26.24
C GLN A 816 -1.89 -18.68 -27.45
N GLN A 817 -0.55 -18.70 -27.38
CA GLN A 817 0.33 -18.13 -28.40
C GLN A 817 0.11 -18.68 -29.83
N ASP A 818 -0.26 -19.96 -29.94
CA ASP A 818 -0.61 -20.58 -31.23
C ASP A 818 -1.82 -19.91 -31.92
N GLU A 819 -2.77 -19.36 -31.16
CA GLU A 819 -3.93 -18.62 -31.66
C GLU A 819 -3.56 -17.15 -31.93
N ILE A 820 -2.75 -16.54 -31.06
CA ILE A 820 -2.20 -15.18 -31.24
C ILE A 820 -1.46 -15.08 -32.59
N ALA A 821 -0.60 -16.05 -32.91
CA ALA A 821 0.13 -16.11 -34.19
C ALA A 821 -0.79 -16.06 -35.42
N LEU A 822 -1.96 -16.70 -35.35
CA LEU A 822 -2.95 -16.71 -36.44
C LEU A 822 -3.65 -15.34 -36.54
N GLN A 823 -4.01 -14.74 -35.40
CA GLN A 823 -4.67 -13.44 -35.37
C GLN A 823 -3.75 -12.32 -35.91
N GLU A 824 -2.47 -12.30 -35.51
CA GLU A 824 -1.47 -11.31 -35.93
C GLU A 824 -1.22 -11.28 -37.44
N ILE A 825 -1.21 -12.44 -38.11
CA ILE A 825 -1.06 -12.50 -39.58
C ILE A 825 -2.33 -12.06 -40.32
N GLY A 826 -3.48 -11.97 -39.64
CA GLY A 826 -4.76 -11.52 -40.16
C GLY A 826 -5.87 -12.57 -40.22
N GLN A 827 -5.72 -13.73 -39.57
CA GLN A 827 -6.78 -14.75 -39.42
C GLN A 827 -7.72 -14.48 -38.22
N GLY A 828 -7.63 -13.30 -37.62
CA GLY A 828 -8.44 -12.92 -36.47
C GLY A 828 -9.88 -12.50 -36.81
N PRO A 829 -10.63 -12.00 -35.81
CA PRO A 829 -11.95 -11.42 -36.02
C PRO A 829 -11.92 -10.16 -36.89
N LEU A 830 -10.79 -9.45 -36.93
CA LEU A 830 -10.53 -8.36 -37.86
C LEU A 830 -9.60 -8.84 -38.98
N ASP A 831 -9.75 -8.23 -40.16
CA ASP A 831 -8.75 -8.37 -41.24
C ASP A 831 -7.39 -7.84 -40.75
N ARG A 832 -6.28 -8.28 -41.38
CA ARG A 832 -4.90 -7.99 -40.99
C ARG A 832 -4.66 -6.57 -40.41
N VAL A 833 -4.44 -6.51 -39.09
CA VAL A 833 -4.26 -5.24 -38.36
C VAL A 833 -2.82 -4.74 -38.27
N VAL A 834 -1.82 -5.61 -38.45
CA VAL A 834 -0.38 -5.29 -38.45
C VAL A 834 0.18 -5.28 -39.88
N ASP A 835 1.12 -4.37 -40.21
CA ASP A 835 1.85 -4.40 -41.49
C ASP A 835 3.33 -4.78 -41.35
N LEU A 836 3.94 -4.61 -40.17
CA LEU A 836 5.33 -4.97 -39.93
C LEU A 836 5.50 -5.66 -38.57
N MET A 837 6.15 -6.81 -38.56
CA MET A 837 6.51 -7.55 -37.35
C MET A 837 7.99 -7.92 -37.41
N LEU A 838 8.76 -7.60 -36.36
CA LEU A 838 10.17 -7.97 -36.21
C LEU A 838 10.42 -8.47 -34.78
N GLY A 839 10.79 -9.73 -34.59
CA GLY A 839 11.02 -10.30 -33.26
C GLY A 839 11.51 -11.76 -33.27
N GLY A 840 11.33 -12.45 -32.14
CA GLY A 840 11.54 -13.90 -31.95
C GLY A 840 10.26 -14.72 -32.21
N GLY A 841 10.17 -15.90 -31.59
CA GLY A 841 8.92 -16.69 -31.54
C GLY A 841 8.61 -17.53 -32.77
N ARG A 842 9.58 -17.81 -33.64
CA ARG A 842 9.36 -18.59 -34.88
C ARG A 842 8.71 -19.96 -34.63
N CYS A 843 8.92 -20.57 -33.47
CA CYS A 843 8.37 -21.90 -33.17
C CYS A 843 6.84 -21.92 -33.16
N HIS A 844 6.16 -20.81 -32.80
CA HIS A 844 4.70 -20.67 -32.84
C HIS A 844 4.13 -20.46 -34.25
N PHE A 845 5.00 -20.25 -35.25
CA PHE A 845 4.64 -20.08 -36.65
C PHE A 845 4.93 -21.33 -37.51
N LEU A 846 5.68 -22.30 -36.98
CA LEU A 846 6.02 -23.56 -37.63
C LEU A 846 5.11 -24.70 -37.13
N PRO A 847 4.70 -25.64 -37.99
CA PRO A 847 3.84 -26.76 -37.59
C PRO A 847 4.61 -27.75 -36.71
N ASN A 848 3.91 -28.50 -35.87
CA ASN A 848 4.48 -29.54 -34.98
C ASN A 848 5.28 -30.64 -35.71
N THR A 849 5.16 -30.76 -37.03
CA THR A 849 5.90 -31.71 -37.88
C THR A 849 7.26 -31.18 -38.36
N THR A 850 7.53 -29.88 -38.18
CA THR A 850 8.76 -29.24 -38.63
C THR A 850 9.71 -29.07 -37.44
N ASP A 851 10.99 -29.36 -37.66
CA ASP A 851 12.02 -29.19 -36.64
C ASP A 851 12.11 -27.73 -36.18
N GLY A 852 12.17 -27.50 -34.86
CA GLY A 852 12.05 -26.19 -34.24
C GLY A 852 10.62 -25.60 -34.16
N GLY A 853 9.57 -26.33 -34.55
CA GLY A 853 8.17 -25.96 -34.28
C GLY A 853 7.73 -26.33 -32.87
N CYS A 854 6.96 -25.44 -32.21
CA CYS A 854 6.41 -25.65 -30.86
C CYS A 854 4.88 -25.63 -30.80
N ARG A 855 4.21 -25.39 -31.94
CA ARG A 855 2.75 -25.46 -32.06
C ARG A 855 2.20 -26.81 -31.63
N GLN A 856 0.95 -26.83 -31.17
CA GLN A 856 0.22 -28.08 -30.89
C GLN A 856 -0.42 -28.69 -32.15
N ASP A 857 -0.59 -27.90 -33.21
CA ASP A 857 -1.18 -28.32 -34.48
C ASP A 857 -0.15 -28.42 -35.63
N ASN A 858 -0.65 -28.85 -36.80
CA ASN A 858 0.14 -29.04 -38.01
C ASN A 858 0.02 -27.83 -38.97
N ILE A 859 -0.31 -26.64 -38.49
CA ILE A 859 -0.49 -25.43 -39.32
C ILE A 859 0.86 -24.73 -39.51
N ASP A 860 1.26 -24.54 -40.78
CA ASP A 860 2.37 -23.64 -41.13
C ASP A 860 1.82 -22.22 -41.29
N VAL A 861 2.03 -21.41 -40.26
CA VAL A 861 1.53 -20.02 -40.19
C VAL A 861 2.34 -19.13 -41.13
N ILE A 862 3.60 -19.44 -41.40
CA ILE A 862 4.44 -18.70 -42.35
C ILE A 862 3.91 -18.89 -43.78
N GLU A 863 3.67 -20.14 -44.18
CA GLU A 863 3.07 -20.48 -45.47
C GLU A 863 1.69 -19.85 -45.63
N LEU A 864 0.87 -19.88 -44.57
CA LEU A 864 -0.45 -19.27 -44.54
C LEU A 864 -0.40 -17.73 -44.67
N ALA A 865 0.50 -17.09 -43.93
CA ALA A 865 0.76 -15.66 -44.00
C ALA A 865 1.19 -15.23 -45.40
N GLN A 866 2.09 -15.99 -46.04
CA GLN A 866 2.53 -15.71 -47.40
C GLN A 866 1.43 -15.89 -48.44
N LYS A 867 0.64 -16.97 -48.36
CA LYS A 867 -0.33 -17.36 -49.40
C LYS A 867 -1.67 -16.63 -49.32
N GLU A 868 -2.26 -16.52 -48.13
CA GLU A 868 -3.60 -15.97 -47.95
C GLU A 868 -3.56 -14.48 -47.57
N TYR A 869 -2.54 -14.05 -46.81
CA TYR A 869 -2.46 -12.69 -46.26
C TYR A 869 -1.38 -11.79 -46.90
N GLY A 870 -0.57 -12.35 -47.80
CA GLY A 870 0.41 -11.62 -48.62
C GLY A 870 1.67 -11.15 -47.90
N TRP A 871 2.06 -11.78 -46.79
CA TRP A 871 3.28 -11.43 -46.04
C TRP A 871 4.55 -11.75 -46.81
N ASN A 872 5.50 -10.82 -46.78
CA ASN A 872 6.91 -11.10 -47.05
C ASN A 872 7.52 -11.67 -45.76
N TYR A 873 8.37 -12.69 -45.87
CA TYR A 873 8.99 -13.35 -44.71
C TYR A 873 10.51 -13.33 -44.80
N ILE A 874 11.16 -13.08 -43.66
CA ILE A 874 12.60 -13.30 -43.44
C ILE A 874 12.82 -14.00 -42.08
N GLY A 875 13.81 -14.89 -42.02
CA GLY A 875 14.05 -15.75 -40.85
C GLY A 875 15.51 -15.87 -40.42
N ASP A 876 16.39 -15.00 -40.90
CA ASP A 876 17.83 -15.07 -40.61
C ASP A 876 18.50 -13.68 -40.65
N ARG A 877 19.69 -13.59 -40.03
CA ARG A 877 20.49 -12.36 -39.98
C ARG A 877 20.88 -11.84 -41.36
N ALA A 878 21.23 -12.72 -42.30
CA ALA A 878 21.72 -12.30 -43.62
C ALA A 878 20.63 -11.60 -44.44
N ALA A 879 19.39 -12.12 -44.39
CA ALA A 879 18.22 -11.48 -44.97
C ALA A 879 17.84 -10.17 -44.24
N PHE A 880 18.03 -10.09 -42.92
CA PHE A 880 17.86 -8.85 -42.17
C PHE A 880 18.90 -7.80 -42.56
N ASP A 881 20.17 -8.16 -42.71
CA ASP A 881 21.26 -7.23 -43.06
C ASP A 881 21.01 -6.56 -44.42
N GLU A 882 20.47 -7.29 -45.40
CA GLU A 882 20.06 -6.69 -46.68
C GLU A 882 19.01 -5.58 -46.52
N LEU A 883 18.08 -5.71 -45.56
CA LEU A 883 17.12 -4.66 -45.23
C LEU A 883 17.77 -3.55 -44.40
N TRP A 884 18.57 -3.90 -43.39
CA TRP A 884 19.23 -3.00 -42.44
C TRP A 884 20.17 -2.02 -43.14
N GLU A 885 21.06 -2.53 -44.00
CA GLU A 885 22.00 -1.75 -44.81
C GLU A 885 21.32 -0.99 -45.97
N GLY A 886 20.03 -1.24 -46.22
CA GLY A 886 19.27 -0.64 -47.32
C GLY A 886 19.63 -1.17 -48.70
N LYS A 887 20.22 -2.37 -48.80
CA LYS A 887 20.47 -3.08 -50.07
C LYS A 887 19.17 -3.54 -50.72
N LYS A 888 18.17 -3.89 -49.91
CA LYS A 888 16.79 -4.18 -50.31
C LYS A 888 15.82 -3.24 -49.60
N GLU A 889 14.71 -2.95 -50.26
CA GLU A 889 13.62 -2.18 -49.66
C GLU A 889 12.71 -3.09 -48.85
N VAL A 890 12.24 -2.62 -47.68
CA VAL A 890 11.25 -3.34 -46.87
C VAL A 890 9.89 -3.24 -47.56
N THR A 891 9.43 -4.36 -48.13
CA THR A 891 8.11 -4.46 -48.76
C THR A 891 7.08 -4.87 -47.71
N LEU A 892 6.05 -4.05 -47.50
CA LEU A 892 4.97 -4.36 -46.56
C LEU A 892 3.83 -5.15 -47.23
N PRO A 893 3.16 -6.07 -46.52
CA PRO A 893 3.45 -6.46 -45.13
C PRO A 893 4.72 -7.33 -44.98
N MET A 894 5.42 -7.21 -43.85
CA MET A 894 6.74 -7.83 -43.58
C MET A 894 6.80 -8.52 -42.22
N LEU A 895 7.08 -9.82 -42.21
CA LEU A 895 7.23 -10.68 -41.03
C LEU A 895 8.70 -11.12 -40.91
N GLY A 896 9.40 -10.66 -39.88
CA GLY A 896 10.76 -11.06 -39.55
C GLY A 896 10.83 -11.79 -38.22
N LEU A 897 11.13 -13.09 -38.24
CA LEU A 897 11.21 -13.95 -37.05
C LEU A 897 12.63 -14.48 -36.91
N PHE A 898 13.46 -13.85 -36.10
CA PHE A 898 14.92 -14.03 -36.11
C PHE A 898 15.44 -15.11 -35.15
N ALA A 899 14.65 -15.50 -34.16
CA ALA A 899 14.98 -16.57 -33.21
C ALA A 899 13.82 -17.61 -33.11
N PRO A 900 14.11 -18.85 -32.68
CA PRO A 900 13.07 -19.88 -32.47
C PRO A 900 12.07 -19.48 -31.39
N THR A 901 12.59 -18.99 -30.27
CA THR A 901 11.87 -18.28 -29.20
C THR A 901 12.47 -16.86 -29.11
N ASP A 902 12.72 -16.32 -27.92
CA ASP A 902 13.35 -15.02 -27.72
C ASP A 902 14.69 -14.84 -28.45
N ILE A 903 15.02 -13.60 -28.77
CA ILE A 903 16.39 -13.20 -29.06
C ILE A 903 17.19 -13.26 -27.73
N PRO A 904 18.40 -13.84 -27.70
CA PRO A 904 19.22 -13.91 -26.48
C PRO A 904 19.46 -12.54 -25.84
N TYR A 905 19.71 -12.53 -24.52
CA TYR A 905 20.04 -11.30 -23.81
C TYR A 905 21.17 -10.53 -24.49
N GLU A 906 21.14 -9.21 -24.47
CA GLU A 906 22.11 -8.30 -25.08
C GLU A 906 23.56 -8.57 -24.59
N LEU A 907 23.72 -9.10 -23.37
CA LEU A 907 24.99 -9.62 -22.87
C LEU A 907 25.59 -10.71 -23.78
N ASP A 908 24.78 -11.70 -24.15
CA ASP A 908 25.18 -12.83 -24.99
C ASP A 908 25.09 -12.50 -26.48
N ARG A 909 24.02 -11.81 -26.90
CA ARG A 909 23.71 -11.43 -28.29
C ARG A 909 24.80 -10.57 -28.92
N ARG A 910 25.51 -9.75 -28.13
CA ARG A 910 26.71 -9.00 -28.58
C ARG A 910 27.83 -9.89 -29.09
N ASN A 911 27.89 -11.16 -28.68
CA ASN A 911 28.83 -12.17 -29.17
C ASN A 911 28.23 -13.02 -30.32
N MET A 912 27.00 -12.71 -30.75
CA MET A 912 26.21 -13.41 -31.78
C MET A 912 25.59 -12.42 -32.80
N ASN A 913 26.25 -11.29 -33.07
CA ASN A 913 25.75 -10.27 -34.01
C ASN A 913 25.56 -10.82 -35.43
N ASP A 914 26.26 -11.90 -35.79
CA ASP A 914 26.15 -12.63 -37.06
C ASP A 914 24.91 -13.54 -37.13
N GLN A 915 24.19 -13.71 -36.03
CA GLN A 915 23.00 -14.57 -35.93
C GLN A 915 21.73 -13.79 -35.58
N TYR A 916 21.83 -12.75 -34.75
CA TYR A 916 20.66 -12.02 -34.24
C TYR A 916 20.78 -10.49 -34.40
N PRO A 917 19.72 -9.80 -34.87
CA PRO A 917 19.64 -8.34 -34.86
C PRO A 917 19.43 -7.80 -33.44
N SER A 918 19.94 -6.61 -33.16
CA SER A 918 19.64 -5.91 -31.90
C SER A 918 18.34 -5.11 -31.97
N LEU A 919 17.76 -4.77 -30.82
CA LEU A 919 16.53 -3.97 -30.76
C LEU A 919 16.66 -2.63 -31.51
N SER A 920 17.79 -1.92 -31.34
CA SER A 920 18.03 -0.67 -32.03
C SER A 920 18.25 -0.83 -33.54
N GLU A 921 18.76 -1.97 -34.04
CA GLU A 921 18.81 -2.28 -35.47
C GLU A 921 17.40 -2.52 -36.04
N MET A 922 16.58 -3.32 -35.34
CA MET A 922 15.19 -3.61 -35.76
C MET A 922 14.32 -2.36 -35.72
N ALA A 923 14.36 -1.59 -34.64
CA ALA A 923 13.63 -0.34 -34.48
C ALA A 923 13.97 0.68 -35.59
N ARG A 924 15.26 0.92 -35.86
CA ARG A 924 15.69 1.84 -36.94
C ARG A 924 15.30 1.31 -38.33
N THR A 925 15.28 0.00 -38.54
CA THR A 925 14.78 -0.63 -39.78
C THR A 925 13.28 -0.42 -39.96
N ALA A 926 12.48 -0.64 -38.90
CA ALA A 926 11.03 -0.43 -38.89
C ALA A 926 10.66 1.03 -39.14
N LEU A 927 11.26 1.98 -38.42
CA LEU A 927 11.02 3.43 -38.61
C LEU A 927 11.27 3.87 -40.06
N ARG A 928 12.38 3.42 -40.65
CA ARG A 928 12.71 3.71 -42.05
C ARG A 928 11.71 3.09 -43.03
N ALA A 929 11.24 1.87 -42.77
CA ALA A 929 10.22 1.20 -43.58
C ALA A 929 8.87 1.94 -43.53
N LEU A 930 8.42 2.30 -42.32
CA LEU A 930 7.12 2.93 -42.07
C LEU A 930 7.06 4.40 -42.55
N GLU A 931 8.11 5.19 -42.36
CA GLU A 931 8.18 6.55 -42.93
C GLU A 931 8.10 6.51 -44.46
N LYS A 932 8.80 5.55 -45.09
CA LYS A 932 8.77 5.36 -46.55
C LYS A 932 7.39 4.89 -47.04
N ALA A 933 6.80 3.89 -46.36
CA ALA A 933 5.47 3.39 -46.70
C ALA A 933 4.39 4.49 -46.60
N THR A 934 4.56 5.43 -45.69
CA THR A 934 3.63 6.55 -45.45
C THR A 934 3.97 7.82 -46.23
N GLU A 935 5.04 7.86 -47.05
CA GLU A 935 5.50 9.08 -47.75
C GLU A 935 4.38 9.72 -48.61
N LYS A 936 3.51 8.89 -49.20
CA LYS A 936 2.40 9.30 -50.07
C LYS A 936 1.01 9.09 -49.44
N SER A 937 0.96 8.85 -48.14
CA SER A 937 -0.29 8.64 -47.38
C SER A 937 -0.69 9.92 -46.64
N ASP A 938 -2.01 10.15 -46.52
CA ASP A 938 -2.57 11.21 -45.66
C ASP A 938 -2.40 10.87 -44.16
N LYS A 939 -2.00 9.64 -43.84
CA LYS A 939 -1.71 9.12 -42.49
C LYS A 939 -0.26 8.68 -42.36
N GLY A 940 0.30 8.84 -41.16
CA GLY A 940 1.61 8.30 -40.82
C GLY A 940 1.48 6.88 -40.29
N PHE A 941 2.29 6.54 -39.29
CA PHE A 941 2.29 5.20 -38.69
C PHE A 941 2.08 5.20 -37.18
N PHE A 942 1.66 4.03 -36.67
CA PHE A 942 1.76 3.65 -35.26
C PHE A 942 2.77 2.50 -35.14
N LEU A 943 3.77 2.64 -34.28
CA LEU A 943 4.80 1.64 -34.04
C LEU A 943 4.91 1.36 -32.54
N MET A 944 4.74 0.10 -32.15
CA MET A 944 5.07 -0.38 -30.81
C MET A 944 6.47 -1.02 -30.85
N ILE A 945 7.35 -0.64 -29.92
CA ILE A 945 8.69 -1.20 -29.75
C ILE A 945 8.87 -1.67 -28.31
N GLU A 946 9.38 -2.86 -28.08
CA GLU A 946 9.54 -3.41 -26.74
C GLU A 946 11.01 -3.73 -26.40
N GLY A 947 11.44 -3.29 -25.22
CA GLY A 947 12.64 -3.77 -24.53
C GLY A 947 12.31 -5.00 -23.68
N SER A 948 11.86 -6.07 -24.32
CA SER A 948 11.12 -7.18 -23.72
C SER A 948 11.91 -7.96 -22.66
N ARG A 949 13.22 -8.14 -22.89
CA ARG A 949 14.09 -8.99 -22.07
C ARG A 949 14.56 -8.33 -20.75
N ILE A 950 14.21 -7.07 -20.48
CA ILE A 950 14.50 -6.43 -19.17
C ILE A 950 13.76 -7.18 -18.05
N ASP A 951 12.50 -7.55 -18.29
CA ASP A 951 11.65 -8.30 -17.38
C ASP A 951 12.22 -9.68 -17.05
N HIS A 952 12.55 -10.47 -18.08
CA HIS A 952 13.09 -11.81 -17.91
C HIS A 952 14.42 -11.80 -17.13
N ALA A 953 15.24 -10.76 -17.30
CA ALA A 953 16.46 -10.58 -16.49
C ALA A 953 16.14 -10.27 -15.02
N GLY A 954 15.01 -9.60 -14.75
CA GLY A 954 14.43 -9.42 -13.42
C GLY A 954 13.89 -10.74 -12.84
N HIS A 955 13.11 -11.51 -13.61
CA HIS A 955 12.61 -12.84 -13.20
C HIS A 955 13.77 -13.80 -12.86
N GLY A 956 14.84 -13.79 -13.67
CA GLY A 956 16.06 -14.53 -13.42
C GLY A 956 16.95 -13.96 -12.30
N ASN A 957 16.62 -12.79 -11.73
CA ASN A 957 17.45 -12.06 -10.77
C ASN A 957 18.91 -11.83 -11.26
N ASP A 958 19.09 -11.63 -12.58
CA ASP A 958 20.39 -11.47 -13.25
C ASP A 958 20.73 -9.98 -13.49
N PRO A 959 21.49 -9.33 -12.59
CA PRO A 959 21.84 -7.92 -12.74
C PRO A 959 22.81 -7.67 -13.92
N SER A 960 23.54 -8.67 -14.40
CA SER A 960 24.50 -8.52 -15.50
C SER A 960 23.81 -8.50 -16.86
N ALA A 961 22.79 -9.32 -17.04
CA ALA A 961 21.89 -9.25 -18.19
C ALA A 961 21.10 -7.93 -18.15
N GLN A 962 20.45 -7.64 -17.03
CA GLN A 962 19.50 -6.52 -16.93
C GLN A 962 20.12 -5.16 -17.30
N VAL A 963 21.30 -4.81 -16.76
CA VAL A 963 21.93 -3.51 -17.08
C VAL A 963 22.29 -3.37 -18.56
N ARG A 964 22.47 -4.48 -19.29
CA ARG A 964 22.80 -4.46 -20.72
C ARG A 964 21.55 -4.36 -21.58
N GLU A 965 20.44 -4.97 -21.15
CA GLU A 965 19.11 -4.76 -21.75
C GLU A 965 18.68 -3.29 -21.67
N VAL A 966 18.74 -2.68 -20.47
CA VAL A 966 18.37 -1.27 -20.28
C VAL A 966 19.25 -0.33 -21.13
N LEU A 967 20.52 -0.67 -21.35
CA LEU A 967 21.40 0.10 -22.24
C LEU A 967 21.05 -0.03 -23.74
N GLU A 968 20.66 -1.22 -24.20
CA GLU A 968 20.21 -1.38 -25.60
C GLU A 968 18.83 -0.74 -25.81
N TYR A 969 17.96 -0.75 -24.79
CA TYR A 969 16.71 -0.01 -24.79
C TYR A 969 16.93 1.51 -24.82
N ASP A 970 17.86 2.07 -24.01
CA ASP A 970 18.23 3.50 -24.06
C ASP A 970 18.78 3.91 -25.45
N LYS A 971 19.57 3.02 -26.06
CA LYS A 971 20.09 3.18 -27.43
C LYS A 971 19.00 3.08 -28.51
N ALA A 972 18.00 2.22 -28.32
CA ALA A 972 16.83 2.17 -29.19
C ALA A 972 15.97 3.44 -29.04
N PHE A 973 15.75 3.91 -27.81
CA PHE A 973 15.03 5.14 -27.47
C PHE A 973 15.72 6.38 -28.10
N GLN A 974 17.04 6.52 -27.97
CA GLN A 974 17.82 7.54 -28.68
C GLN A 974 17.67 7.40 -30.22
N GLY A 975 17.61 6.18 -30.75
CA GLY A 975 17.37 5.95 -32.18
C GLY A 975 15.98 6.37 -32.68
N VAL A 976 14.96 6.33 -31.82
CA VAL A 976 13.64 6.89 -32.12
C VAL A 976 13.67 8.42 -32.07
N LEU A 977 14.33 9.02 -31.06
CA LEU A 977 14.51 10.47 -30.98
C LEU A 977 15.27 11.02 -32.20
N ASP A 978 16.40 10.40 -32.55
CA ASP A 978 17.18 10.70 -33.76
C ASP A 978 16.30 10.70 -35.02
N PHE A 979 15.36 9.75 -35.12
CA PHE A 979 14.45 9.64 -36.24
C PHE A 979 13.38 10.75 -36.22
N LEU A 980 12.78 11.03 -35.06
CA LEU A 980 11.74 12.06 -34.93
C LEU A 980 12.28 13.46 -35.24
N ASP A 981 13.46 13.80 -34.72
CA ASP A 981 14.15 15.08 -34.99
C ASP A 981 14.47 15.30 -36.48
N ASN A 982 14.65 14.21 -37.24
CA ASN A 982 14.95 14.24 -38.67
C ASN A 982 13.72 13.99 -39.58
N SER A 983 12.55 13.66 -39.01
CA SER A 983 11.35 13.40 -39.81
C SER A 983 10.70 14.70 -40.30
N LYS A 984 10.10 14.63 -41.50
CA LYS A 984 9.25 15.71 -42.03
C LYS A 984 7.81 15.59 -41.53
N THR A 985 7.45 14.43 -40.99
CA THR A 985 6.13 14.12 -40.45
C THR A 985 6.18 14.40 -38.94
N GLU A 986 5.24 15.20 -38.42
CA GLU A 986 5.13 15.44 -36.97
C GLU A 986 4.99 14.10 -36.24
N GLY A 987 5.70 13.91 -35.12
CA GLY A 987 5.59 12.68 -34.36
C GLY A 987 5.98 12.83 -32.91
N VAL A 988 5.46 11.92 -32.09
CA VAL A 988 5.74 11.85 -30.66
C VAL A 988 6.20 10.44 -30.29
N LEU A 989 7.18 10.39 -29.39
CA LEU A 989 7.55 9.21 -28.64
C LEU A 989 6.95 9.31 -27.23
N VAL A 990 6.25 8.26 -26.81
CA VAL A 990 5.95 7.99 -25.39
C VAL A 990 6.49 6.61 -25.05
N ALA A 991 7.15 6.49 -23.90
CA ALA A 991 7.64 5.23 -23.38
C ALA A 991 7.23 5.04 -21.92
N THR A 992 6.98 3.80 -21.52
CA THR A 992 6.72 3.41 -20.13
C THR A 992 7.11 1.95 -19.93
N SER A 993 7.11 1.50 -18.69
CA SER A 993 6.98 0.07 -18.39
C SER A 993 5.52 -0.27 -18.05
N ASP A 994 5.18 -1.54 -18.09
CA ASP A 994 3.97 -2.18 -17.57
C ASP A 994 4.07 -2.57 -16.09
N HIS A 995 5.24 -2.98 -15.59
CA HIS A 995 5.53 -3.28 -14.18
C HIS A 995 7.01 -3.19 -13.80
N GLU A 996 7.34 -3.33 -12.52
CA GLU A 996 8.73 -3.61 -12.09
C GLU A 996 8.87 -5.11 -11.80
N THR A 997 10.04 -5.70 -12.06
CA THR A 997 10.27 -7.14 -11.87
C THR A 997 11.51 -7.46 -11.04
N GLY A 998 11.37 -8.47 -10.17
CA GLY A 998 12.38 -8.94 -9.21
C GLY A 998 12.37 -8.18 -7.87
N GLY A 999 11.72 -7.01 -7.80
CA GLY A 999 11.75 -6.14 -6.62
C GLY A 999 13.19 -5.73 -6.30
N LEU A 1000 13.86 -5.15 -7.30
CA LEU A 1000 15.28 -4.86 -7.37
C LEU A 1000 15.70 -3.77 -6.37
N ALA A 1001 16.70 -4.08 -5.56
CA ALA A 1001 17.37 -3.15 -4.67
C ALA A 1001 18.85 -2.97 -5.06
N VAL A 1002 19.28 -1.73 -5.30
CA VAL A 1002 20.69 -1.38 -5.57
C VAL A 1002 21.50 -1.31 -4.25
N ALA A 1003 21.31 -2.31 -3.40
CA ALA A 1003 22.01 -2.60 -2.15
C ALA A 1003 21.58 -3.99 -1.64
N ARG A 1004 22.48 -4.75 -1.01
CA ARG A 1004 22.16 -6.01 -0.31
C ARG A 1004 22.94 -6.13 0.99
N GLN A 1005 22.23 -6.46 2.07
CA GLN A 1005 22.88 -6.83 3.33
C GLN A 1005 23.31 -8.31 3.28
N ILE A 1006 24.62 -8.56 3.29
CA ILE A 1006 25.20 -9.90 3.14
C ILE A 1006 25.34 -10.66 4.47
N ASN A 1007 25.37 -9.96 5.61
CA ASN A 1007 25.53 -10.58 6.93
C ASN A 1007 24.75 -9.82 8.02
N THR A 1008 24.66 -10.41 9.21
CA THR A 1008 23.86 -9.88 10.34
C THR A 1008 24.49 -8.69 11.06
N ALA A 1009 25.66 -8.19 10.65
CA ALA A 1009 26.21 -6.94 11.18
C ALA A 1009 25.44 -5.73 10.63
N TYR A 1010 25.74 -4.53 11.14
CA TYR A 1010 25.13 -3.30 10.63
C TYR A 1010 25.44 -3.14 9.12
N PRO A 1011 24.44 -2.86 8.27
CA PRO A 1011 24.60 -2.87 6.83
C PRO A 1011 25.63 -1.83 6.34
N GLN A 1012 26.44 -2.22 5.37
CA GLN A 1012 27.37 -1.33 4.68
C GLN A 1012 26.67 -0.76 3.44
N TYR A 1013 26.88 0.52 3.14
CA TYR A 1013 26.22 1.20 2.02
C TYR A 1013 27.05 1.02 0.74
N LEU A 1014 27.01 -0.20 0.19
CA LEU A 1014 27.88 -0.66 -0.88
C LEU A 1014 27.07 -1.40 -1.96
N TRP A 1015 27.51 -1.22 -3.19
CA TRP A 1015 27.25 -2.10 -4.33
C TRP A 1015 28.40 -1.93 -5.33
N TYR A 1016 28.63 -2.92 -6.19
CA TYR A 1016 29.90 -3.05 -6.92
C TYR A 1016 29.70 -3.25 -8.44
N PRO A 1017 29.66 -2.16 -9.25
CA PRO A 1017 29.47 -2.25 -10.70
C PRO A 1017 30.57 -3.06 -11.42
N GLN A 1018 31.80 -3.09 -10.88
CA GLN A 1018 32.90 -3.84 -11.48
C GLN A 1018 32.62 -5.35 -11.58
N VAL A 1019 31.78 -5.89 -10.69
CA VAL A 1019 31.39 -7.31 -10.73
C VAL A 1019 30.54 -7.60 -11.96
N LEU A 1020 29.56 -6.74 -12.24
CA LEU A 1020 28.72 -6.85 -13.45
C LEU A 1020 29.51 -6.55 -14.74
N ALA A 1021 30.57 -5.73 -14.64
CA ALA A 1021 31.41 -5.36 -15.77
C ALA A 1021 32.29 -6.51 -16.24
N ASN A 1022 32.73 -7.37 -15.33
CA ASN A 1022 33.56 -8.54 -15.64
C ASN A 1022 32.76 -9.69 -16.29
N ALA A 1023 31.44 -9.73 -16.12
CA ALA A 1023 30.60 -10.77 -16.71
C ALA A 1023 30.53 -10.66 -18.25
N THR A 1024 30.70 -11.80 -18.91
CA THR A 1024 30.72 -11.95 -20.38
C THR A 1024 29.55 -12.78 -20.93
N ALA A 1025 28.84 -13.52 -20.06
CA ALA A 1025 27.66 -14.31 -20.40
C ALA A 1025 26.57 -14.19 -19.31
N SER A 1026 25.30 -14.35 -19.69
CA SER A 1026 24.18 -14.37 -18.74
C SER A 1026 24.09 -15.69 -17.97
N SER A 1027 23.41 -15.64 -16.82
CA SER A 1027 23.06 -16.83 -16.03
C SER A 1027 22.25 -17.86 -16.83
N GLU A 1028 21.34 -17.42 -17.70
CA GLU A 1028 20.55 -18.27 -18.61
C GLU A 1028 21.46 -18.99 -19.63
N HIS A 1029 22.38 -18.26 -20.26
CA HIS A 1029 23.32 -18.84 -21.21
C HIS A 1029 24.26 -19.86 -20.54
N LEU A 1030 24.73 -19.57 -19.33
CA LEU A 1030 25.59 -20.46 -18.55
C LEU A 1030 24.84 -21.71 -18.05
N ALA A 1031 23.59 -21.56 -17.60
CA ALA A 1031 22.73 -22.69 -17.23
C ALA A 1031 22.49 -23.63 -18.42
N ARG A 1032 22.16 -23.08 -19.60
CA ARG A 1032 22.00 -23.88 -20.83
C ARG A 1032 23.28 -24.64 -21.21
N ARG A 1033 24.46 -24.00 -21.14
CA ARG A 1033 25.75 -24.70 -21.38
C ARG A 1033 26.00 -25.82 -20.38
N LEU A 1034 25.61 -25.65 -19.12
CA LEU A 1034 25.72 -26.70 -18.10
C LEU A 1034 24.77 -27.87 -18.39
N TRP A 1035 23.51 -27.61 -18.75
CA TRP A 1035 22.55 -28.66 -19.12
C TRP A 1035 23.00 -29.46 -20.35
N GLU A 1036 23.49 -28.78 -21.39
CA GLU A 1036 24.07 -29.41 -22.58
C GLU A 1036 25.26 -30.33 -22.20
N HIS A 1037 26.17 -29.84 -21.36
CA HIS A 1037 27.31 -30.63 -20.90
C HIS A 1037 26.89 -31.86 -20.08
N VAL A 1038 25.95 -31.71 -19.14
CA VAL A 1038 25.43 -32.80 -18.30
C VAL A 1038 24.68 -33.86 -19.14
N ALA A 1039 23.98 -33.44 -20.19
CA ALA A 1039 23.29 -34.35 -21.10
C ALA A 1039 24.24 -35.16 -22.01
N GLU A 1040 25.36 -34.56 -22.45
CA GLU A 1040 26.36 -35.24 -23.29
C GLU A 1040 27.35 -36.09 -22.48
N LEU A 1041 27.72 -35.64 -21.29
CA LEU A 1041 28.83 -36.17 -20.49
C LEU A 1041 28.38 -36.36 -19.03
N GLY A 1042 27.83 -37.54 -18.73
CA GLY A 1042 27.52 -37.97 -17.36
C GLY A 1042 28.77 -38.23 -16.51
N GLY A 1043 29.51 -37.18 -16.20
CA GLY A 1043 30.77 -37.19 -15.45
C GLY A 1043 30.59 -37.33 -13.93
N SER A 1044 31.71 -37.47 -13.22
CA SER A 1044 31.70 -37.43 -11.75
C SER A 1044 31.53 -36.01 -11.22
N THR A 1045 31.02 -35.86 -9.99
CA THR A 1045 30.76 -34.56 -9.36
C THR A 1045 32.01 -33.66 -9.31
N GLU A 1046 33.20 -34.24 -9.11
CA GLU A 1046 34.46 -33.46 -9.12
C GLU A 1046 34.86 -32.97 -10.52
N GLU A 1047 34.64 -33.78 -11.56
CA GLU A 1047 34.87 -33.35 -12.96
C GLU A 1047 33.88 -32.24 -13.35
N LEU A 1048 32.61 -32.36 -12.93
CA LEU A 1048 31.58 -31.37 -13.19
C LEU A 1048 31.85 -30.05 -12.45
N LYS A 1049 32.29 -30.08 -11.18
CA LYS A 1049 32.73 -28.86 -10.47
C LYS A 1049 33.89 -28.15 -11.17
N ASN A 1050 34.89 -28.91 -11.64
CA ASN A 1050 36.02 -28.32 -12.37
C ASN A 1050 35.54 -27.66 -13.66
N TYR A 1051 34.67 -28.32 -14.43
CA TYR A 1051 34.04 -27.74 -15.62
C TYR A 1051 33.26 -26.46 -15.29
N ILE A 1052 32.39 -26.50 -14.27
CA ILE A 1052 31.62 -25.34 -13.82
C ILE A 1052 32.55 -24.18 -13.48
N ASN A 1053 33.63 -24.40 -12.73
CA ASN A 1053 34.53 -23.34 -12.32
C ASN A 1053 35.36 -22.78 -13.50
N GLU A 1054 36.04 -23.66 -14.24
CA GLU A 1054 37.01 -23.28 -15.27
C GLU A 1054 36.37 -22.82 -16.59
N GLU A 1055 35.20 -23.36 -16.97
CA GLU A 1055 34.57 -23.12 -18.29
C GLU A 1055 33.28 -22.28 -18.24
N LEU A 1056 32.66 -22.11 -17.06
CA LEU A 1056 31.42 -21.33 -16.87
C LEU A 1056 31.61 -20.13 -15.94
N VAL A 1057 32.03 -20.35 -14.69
CA VAL A 1057 32.06 -19.29 -13.65
C VAL A 1057 33.17 -18.27 -13.90
N ILE A 1058 34.42 -18.72 -14.02
CA ILE A 1058 35.56 -17.83 -14.25
C ILE A 1058 35.44 -17.06 -15.57
N PRO A 1059 35.23 -17.70 -16.75
CA PRO A 1059 35.15 -16.96 -18.01
C PRO A 1059 33.80 -16.24 -18.21
N GLY A 1060 32.69 -16.81 -17.73
CA GLY A 1060 31.34 -16.31 -17.97
C GLY A 1060 30.88 -15.25 -16.98
N LEU A 1061 30.90 -15.55 -15.67
CA LEU A 1061 30.53 -14.57 -14.63
C LEU A 1061 31.68 -13.59 -14.29
N GLY A 1062 32.93 -13.91 -14.64
CA GLY A 1062 34.07 -13.04 -14.39
C GLY A 1062 34.51 -12.98 -12.93
N ILE A 1063 34.19 -14.03 -12.15
CA ILE A 1063 34.52 -14.17 -10.73
C ILE A 1063 35.46 -15.36 -10.52
N SER A 1064 36.45 -15.20 -9.62
CA SER A 1064 37.52 -16.20 -9.40
C SER A 1064 37.55 -16.75 -7.96
N ASP A 1065 36.59 -16.35 -7.15
CA ASP A 1065 36.42 -16.70 -5.73
C ASP A 1065 35.14 -17.52 -5.49
N ALA A 1066 34.77 -18.36 -6.46
CA ALA A 1066 33.70 -19.34 -6.29
C ALA A 1066 34.02 -20.28 -5.12
N THR A 1067 33.07 -20.44 -4.20
CA THR A 1067 33.22 -21.34 -3.05
C THR A 1067 32.93 -22.78 -3.45
N GLU A 1068 33.51 -23.75 -2.73
CA GLU A 1068 33.18 -25.17 -2.94
C GLU A 1068 31.68 -25.43 -2.78
N ASP A 1069 31.00 -24.76 -1.84
CA ASP A 1069 29.56 -24.94 -1.62
C ASP A 1069 28.73 -24.46 -2.83
N GLU A 1070 29.08 -23.33 -3.46
CA GLU A 1070 28.46 -22.84 -4.71
C GLU A 1070 28.68 -23.83 -5.87
N LEU A 1071 29.92 -24.33 -6.03
CA LEU A 1071 30.26 -25.29 -7.10
C LEU A 1071 29.59 -26.66 -6.88
N VAL A 1072 29.54 -27.15 -5.64
CA VAL A 1072 28.83 -28.37 -5.26
C VAL A 1072 27.33 -28.23 -5.51
N ALA A 1073 26.72 -27.09 -5.16
CA ALA A 1073 25.30 -26.86 -5.41
C ALA A 1073 24.97 -26.93 -6.91
N LEU A 1074 25.75 -26.25 -7.76
CA LEU A 1074 25.61 -26.29 -9.22
C LEU A 1074 25.83 -27.69 -9.81
N ALA A 1075 26.75 -28.48 -9.24
CA ALA A 1075 27.03 -29.84 -9.70
C ALA A 1075 26.00 -30.88 -9.25
N LEU A 1076 25.29 -30.63 -8.13
CA LEU A 1076 24.24 -31.52 -7.61
C LEU A 1076 22.85 -31.20 -8.15
N TYR A 1077 22.57 -29.92 -8.40
CA TYR A 1077 21.26 -29.40 -8.81
C TYR A 1077 21.40 -28.54 -10.08
N PRO A 1078 21.86 -29.11 -11.21
CA PRO A 1078 22.05 -28.35 -12.45
C PRO A 1078 20.74 -27.70 -12.93
N GLU A 1079 19.57 -28.27 -12.63
CA GLU A 1079 18.25 -27.69 -12.93
C GLU A 1079 17.99 -26.33 -12.22
N LEU A 1080 18.74 -26.01 -11.16
CA LEU A 1080 18.71 -24.72 -10.45
C LEU A 1080 19.90 -23.82 -10.84
N ALA A 1081 20.60 -24.11 -11.93
CA ALA A 1081 21.83 -23.39 -12.29
C ALA A 1081 21.62 -21.91 -12.63
N GLN A 1082 20.52 -21.54 -13.30
CA GLN A 1082 20.22 -20.14 -13.63
C GLN A 1082 20.14 -19.27 -12.35
N PRO A 1083 19.24 -19.55 -11.37
CA PRO A 1083 19.14 -18.72 -10.18
C PRO A 1083 20.41 -18.80 -9.30
N ALA A 1084 21.11 -19.92 -9.30
CA ALA A 1084 22.39 -20.05 -8.60
C ALA A 1084 23.48 -19.14 -9.20
N PHE A 1085 23.69 -19.15 -10.53
CA PHE A 1085 24.63 -18.23 -11.19
C PHE A 1085 24.25 -16.75 -10.97
N ALA A 1086 22.95 -16.44 -11.02
CA ALA A 1086 22.42 -15.10 -10.76
C ALA A 1086 22.61 -14.66 -9.30
N GLU A 1087 22.49 -15.58 -8.32
CA GLU A 1087 22.81 -15.30 -6.92
C GLU A 1087 24.30 -15.09 -6.69
N MET A 1088 25.18 -15.95 -7.25
CA MET A 1088 26.64 -15.83 -7.13
C MET A 1088 27.13 -14.43 -7.51
N ILE A 1089 26.58 -13.87 -8.59
CA ILE A 1089 26.94 -12.52 -9.05
C ILE A 1089 26.23 -11.41 -8.27
N SER A 1090 24.96 -11.60 -7.89
CA SER A 1090 24.20 -10.62 -7.08
C SER A 1090 24.78 -10.44 -5.67
N VAL A 1091 25.23 -11.52 -5.02
CA VAL A 1091 25.93 -11.48 -3.71
C VAL A 1091 27.22 -10.68 -3.81
N ARG A 1092 28.04 -10.96 -4.83
CA ARG A 1092 29.34 -10.27 -5.04
C ARG A 1092 29.16 -8.81 -5.46
N ALA A 1093 28.13 -8.49 -6.24
CA ALA A 1093 27.76 -7.13 -6.61
C ALA A 1093 27.06 -6.35 -5.48
N GLN A 1094 26.63 -7.03 -4.40
CA GLN A 1094 25.74 -6.53 -3.34
C GLN A 1094 24.44 -5.90 -3.89
N ILE A 1095 23.79 -6.62 -4.80
CA ILE A 1095 22.48 -6.28 -5.37
C ILE A 1095 21.43 -7.21 -4.76
N GLY A 1096 20.33 -6.62 -4.29
CA GLY A 1096 19.23 -7.32 -3.64
C GLY A 1096 18.06 -7.52 -4.59
N TRP A 1097 17.38 -8.65 -4.41
CA TRP A 1097 16.13 -9.00 -5.07
C TRP A 1097 15.17 -9.47 -3.98
N SER A 1098 13.87 -9.18 -4.11
CA SER A 1098 12.87 -9.51 -3.08
C SER A 1098 11.81 -10.52 -3.55
N THR A 1099 11.78 -10.82 -4.84
CA THR A 1099 10.90 -11.81 -5.45
C THR A 1099 11.55 -12.34 -6.73
N HIS A 1100 11.02 -13.43 -7.29
CA HIS A 1100 11.26 -13.84 -8.67
C HIS A 1100 10.11 -13.41 -9.60
N GLY A 1101 9.09 -12.70 -9.10
CA GLY A 1101 7.96 -12.19 -9.88
C GLY A 1101 7.96 -10.66 -10.00
N HIS A 1102 6.84 -10.09 -10.43
CA HIS A 1102 6.68 -8.64 -10.54
C HIS A 1102 6.42 -7.97 -9.17
N SER A 1103 6.53 -6.65 -9.12
CA SER A 1103 6.17 -5.83 -7.96
C SER A 1103 5.26 -4.65 -8.33
N ALA A 1104 4.54 -4.13 -7.33
CA ALA A 1104 3.61 -3.00 -7.48
C ALA A 1104 4.29 -1.62 -7.38
N VAL A 1105 5.55 -1.51 -7.83
CA VAL A 1105 6.27 -0.23 -7.87
C VAL A 1105 5.77 0.61 -9.05
N ASP A 1106 5.43 1.87 -8.81
CA ASP A 1106 5.10 2.84 -9.86
C ASP A 1106 6.29 3.01 -10.80
N VAL A 1107 6.06 2.81 -12.09
CA VAL A 1107 7.08 2.82 -13.14
C VAL A 1107 7.17 4.18 -13.83
N ASN A 1108 8.28 4.46 -14.50
CA ASN A 1108 8.51 5.77 -15.13
C ASN A 1108 7.87 5.89 -16.52
N ILE A 1109 7.37 7.08 -16.82
CA ILE A 1109 6.95 7.51 -18.17
C ILE A 1109 7.99 8.47 -18.73
N TYR A 1110 8.37 8.26 -19.98
CA TYR A 1110 9.28 9.12 -20.76
C TYR A 1110 8.59 9.62 -22.02
N SER A 1111 9.01 10.78 -22.52
CA SER A 1111 8.50 11.29 -23.81
C SER A 1111 9.50 12.20 -24.51
N SER A 1112 9.42 12.25 -25.85
CA SER A 1112 10.02 13.34 -26.65
C SER A 1112 9.44 14.72 -26.34
N GLY A 1113 8.29 14.77 -25.64
CA GLY A 1113 7.41 15.92 -25.61
C GLY A 1113 6.64 16.08 -26.93
N GLY A 1114 5.67 16.99 -26.95
CA GLY A 1114 4.86 17.32 -28.11
C GLY A 1114 3.40 17.63 -27.72
N PRO A 1115 2.50 17.83 -28.69
CA PRO A 1115 1.08 17.99 -28.41
C PRO A 1115 0.51 16.77 -27.69
N GLY A 1116 -0.37 16.99 -26.71
CA GLY A 1116 -0.97 15.92 -25.91
C GLY A 1116 -0.16 15.53 -24.67
N THR A 1117 1.18 15.57 -24.72
CA THR A 1117 2.01 14.85 -23.74
C THR A 1117 1.90 15.38 -22.31
N ASP A 1118 1.56 16.65 -22.09
CA ASP A 1118 1.31 17.20 -20.74
C ASP A 1118 0.17 16.50 -19.98
N ALA A 1119 -0.71 15.75 -20.66
CA ALA A 1119 -1.71 14.89 -20.01
C ALA A 1119 -1.09 13.72 -19.21
N LEU A 1120 0.09 13.26 -19.62
CA LEU A 1120 0.84 12.17 -18.96
C LEU A 1120 1.82 12.66 -17.88
N ARG A 1121 1.72 13.94 -17.48
CA ARG A 1121 2.68 14.58 -16.59
C ARG A 1121 2.30 14.39 -15.13
N GLY A 1122 3.21 13.87 -14.32
CA GLY A 1122 2.96 13.56 -12.90
C GLY A 1122 2.77 12.08 -12.65
N ASN A 1123 1.83 11.69 -11.79
CA ASN A 1123 1.51 10.29 -11.52
C ASN A 1123 0.13 9.99 -12.10
N VAL A 1124 0.08 9.10 -13.09
CA VAL A 1124 -1.12 8.74 -13.87
C VAL A 1124 -1.42 7.24 -13.74
N GLU A 1125 -2.55 6.79 -14.26
CA GLU A 1125 -2.87 5.37 -14.37
C GLU A 1125 -2.38 4.83 -15.74
N ASN A 1126 -2.03 3.54 -15.83
CA ASN A 1126 -1.61 2.95 -17.11
C ASN A 1126 -2.70 3.03 -18.22
N THR A 1127 -3.98 3.14 -17.85
CA THR A 1127 -5.08 3.42 -18.79
C THR A 1127 -4.98 4.81 -19.42
N ASP A 1128 -4.46 5.80 -18.68
CA ASP A 1128 -4.36 7.19 -19.14
C ASP A 1128 -3.30 7.32 -20.26
N VAL A 1129 -2.28 6.45 -20.23
CA VAL A 1129 -1.34 6.27 -21.35
C VAL A 1129 -2.10 5.79 -22.60
N GLY A 1130 -2.94 4.76 -22.48
CA GLY A 1130 -3.78 4.29 -23.59
C GLY A 1130 -4.77 5.35 -24.09
N GLU A 1131 -5.35 6.16 -23.20
CA GLU A 1131 -6.17 7.32 -23.58
C GLU A 1131 -5.38 8.33 -24.41
N PHE A 1132 -4.16 8.68 -23.98
CA PHE A 1132 -3.27 9.54 -24.76
C PHE A 1132 -2.97 8.95 -26.16
N LEU A 1133 -2.64 7.66 -26.27
CA LEU A 1133 -2.29 7.05 -27.56
C LEU A 1133 -3.46 7.16 -28.57
N ARG A 1134 -4.70 6.87 -28.12
CA ARG A 1134 -5.89 6.96 -28.99
C ARG A 1134 -6.28 8.41 -29.32
N GLU A 1135 -6.11 9.35 -28.39
CA GLU A 1135 -6.41 10.76 -28.61
C GLU A 1135 -5.40 11.43 -29.55
N TYR A 1136 -4.10 11.15 -29.38
CA TYR A 1136 -3.04 11.71 -30.22
C TYR A 1136 -3.21 11.33 -31.70
N LEU A 1137 -3.56 10.06 -31.98
CA LEU A 1137 -3.89 9.59 -33.32
C LEU A 1137 -5.29 10.02 -33.81
N ASN A 1138 -6.17 10.47 -32.90
CA ASN A 1138 -7.60 10.72 -33.13
C ASN A 1138 -8.26 9.50 -33.80
N VAL A 1139 -8.28 8.37 -33.07
CA VAL A 1139 -8.84 7.08 -33.51
C VAL A 1139 -9.92 6.60 -32.55
N ASP A 1140 -10.89 5.82 -33.07
CA ASP A 1140 -12.07 5.38 -32.32
C ASP A 1140 -11.95 3.90 -31.91
N VAL A 1141 -11.36 3.70 -30.73
CA VAL A 1141 -11.16 2.38 -30.10
C VAL A 1141 -12.50 1.74 -29.67
N ASP A 1142 -13.49 2.55 -29.30
CA ASP A 1142 -14.80 2.07 -28.87
C ASP A 1142 -15.62 1.54 -30.07
N ALA A 1143 -15.45 2.11 -31.27
CA ALA A 1143 -16.00 1.57 -32.52
C ALA A 1143 -15.36 0.25 -32.95
N VAL A 1144 -14.07 0.01 -32.68
CA VAL A 1144 -13.42 -1.30 -32.90
C VAL A 1144 -13.93 -2.32 -31.88
N THR A 1145 -13.95 -1.93 -30.59
CA THR A 1145 -14.51 -2.74 -29.50
C THR A 1145 -15.92 -3.24 -29.84
N LYS A 1146 -16.78 -2.37 -30.37
CA LYS A 1146 -18.13 -2.74 -30.77
C LYS A 1146 -18.14 -3.78 -31.91
N GLU A 1147 -17.33 -3.59 -32.94
CA GLU A 1147 -17.23 -4.53 -34.07
C GLU A 1147 -16.73 -5.92 -33.62
N LEU A 1148 -15.71 -5.96 -32.75
CA LEU A 1148 -15.20 -7.21 -32.15
C LEU A 1148 -16.29 -7.96 -31.39
N ASN A 1149 -17.05 -7.27 -30.54
CA ASN A 1149 -18.15 -7.88 -29.78
C ASN A 1149 -19.30 -8.36 -30.70
N GLU A 1150 -19.56 -7.68 -31.83
CA GLU A 1150 -20.51 -8.14 -32.85
C GLU A 1150 -20.02 -9.37 -33.61
N LYS A 1151 -18.72 -9.47 -33.91
CA LYS A 1151 -18.12 -10.57 -34.69
C LYS A 1151 -17.78 -11.82 -33.88
N MET A 1152 -17.18 -11.66 -32.70
CA MET A 1152 -16.82 -12.78 -31.81
C MET A 1152 -18.05 -13.34 -31.09
N GLY A 1153 -19.05 -12.48 -30.86
CA GLY A 1153 -20.29 -12.79 -30.17
C GLY A 1153 -20.11 -13.01 -28.67
N SER A 1154 -21.21 -12.91 -27.93
CA SER A 1154 -21.29 -13.35 -26.53
C SER A 1154 -21.20 -14.88 -26.47
N LYS A 1155 -20.00 -15.46 -26.60
CA LYS A 1155 -19.74 -16.82 -26.16
C LYS A 1155 -19.95 -16.84 -24.64
N SER A 1156 -21.07 -17.40 -24.21
CA SER A 1156 -21.31 -17.71 -22.80
C SER A 1156 -20.15 -18.56 -22.29
N ALA A 1157 -19.50 -18.13 -21.21
CA ALA A 1157 -18.47 -18.91 -20.53
C ALA A 1157 -18.99 -20.33 -20.29
N LEU A 1158 -18.31 -21.31 -20.87
CA LEU A 1158 -18.52 -22.72 -20.57
C LEU A 1158 -17.62 -23.11 -19.41
N ASP A 1159 -18.11 -24.04 -18.61
CA ASP A 1159 -17.50 -24.54 -17.37
C ASP A 1159 -16.06 -25.06 -17.53
N GLU A 1160 -15.09 -24.16 -17.50
CA GLU A 1160 -13.70 -24.47 -17.14
C GLU A 1160 -13.38 -23.72 -15.86
N ALA A 1161 -13.19 -24.48 -14.77
CA ALA A 1161 -12.86 -23.93 -13.46
C ALA A 1161 -11.61 -23.07 -13.57
N GLU A 1162 -11.61 -21.87 -12.97
CA GLU A 1162 -10.45 -20.98 -12.93
C GLU A 1162 -9.20 -21.78 -12.54
N PRO A 1163 -8.25 -22.00 -13.47
CA PRO A 1163 -6.92 -22.41 -13.09
C PRO A 1163 -6.35 -21.34 -12.16
N ASP A 1164 -5.54 -21.75 -11.19
CA ASP A 1164 -4.72 -20.79 -10.45
C ASP A 1164 -3.65 -20.24 -11.42
N HIS A 1165 -4.02 -19.21 -12.16
CA HIS A 1165 -3.23 -18.68 -13.27
C HIS A 1165 -1.88 -18.16 -12.81
N TRP A 1166 -1.80 -17.70 -11.55
CA TRP A 1166 -0.56 -17.32 -10.89
C TRP A 1166 0.40 -18.52 -10.85
N ALA A 1167 -0.06 -19.66 -10.31
CA ALA A 1167 0.72 -20.89 -10.31
C ALA A 1167 1.03 -21.40 -11.73
N SER A 1168 0.20 -21.09 -12.73
CA SER A 1168 0.48 -21.47 -14.13
C SER A 1168 1.55 -20.60 -14.82
N HIS A 1169 1.58 -19.31 -14.51
CA HIS A 1169 2.58 -18.34 -15.00
C HIS A 1169 3.91 -18.56 -14.28
N GLU A 1170 3.90 -18.65 -12.95
CA GLU A 1170 5.07 -19.06 -12.17
C GLU A 1170 5.58 -20.42 -12.64
N ALA A 1171 4.73 -21.41 -12.92
CA ALA A 1171 5.19 -22.70 -13.44
C ALA A 1171 5.59 -22.67 -14.93
N MET A 1172 5.29 -21.61 -15.69
CA MET A 1172 5.78 -21.41 -17.06
C MET A 1172 7.15 -20.76 -17.03
N GLU A 1173 7.30 -19.63 -16.32
CA GLU A 1173 8.59 -18.97 -16.12
C GLU A 1173 9.56 -19.86 -15.33
N TYR A 1174 9.11 -20.57 -14.29
CA TYR A 1174 9.95 -21.55 -13.61
C TYR A 1174 10.40 -22.67 -14.57
N ARG A 1175 9.54 -23.16 -15.49
CA ARG A 1175 9.96 -24.13 -16.52
C ARG A 1175 10.93 -23.54 -17.55
N ARG A 1176 10.82 -22.25 -17.85
CA ARG A 1176 11.77 -21.50 -18.69
C ARG A 1176 13.14 -21.41 -18.01
N LEU A 1177 13.15 -21.02 -16.73
CA LEU A 1177 14.33 -20.87 -15.88
C LEU A 1177 14.98 -22.21 -15.48
N SER A 1178 14.22 -23.30 -15.37
CA SER A 1178 14.70 -24.65 -15.06
C SER A 1178 15.09 -25.48 -16.29
N GLY A 1179 14.90 -24.93 -17.50
CA GLY A 1179 15.15 -25.63 -18.75
C GLY A 1179 14.14 -26.75 -19.08
N PRO A 1180 14.28 -27.36 -20.27
CA PRO A 1180 13.36 -28.42 -20.70
C PRO A 1180 13.52 -29.66 -19.82
N THR A 1181 12.52 -29.92 -18.97
CA THR A 1181 12.36 -31.22 -18.31
C THR A 1181 12.16 -32.28 -19.40
N GLY A 1182 13.21 -33.02 -19.71
CA GLY A 1182 13.18 -34.04 -20.76
C GLY A 1182 12.06 -35.05 -20.52
N SER A 1183 11.20 -35.25 -21.52
CA SER A 1183 10.24 -36.35 -21.53
C SER A 1183 10.99 -37.67 -21.71
N ALA A 1184 11.26 -38.36 -20.61
CA ALA A 1184 11.83 -39.70 -20.53
C ALA A 1184 10.87 -40.65 -19.81
#